data_AF-A0A8J2XDY1-F1
#
_entry.id   AF-A0A8J2XDY1-F1
#
_cell.length_a   1.000
_cell.length_b   1.000
_cell.length_c   1.000
_cell.angle_alpha   90.00
_cell.angle_beta   90.00
_cell.angle_gamma   90.00
#
_symmetry.space_group_name_H-M   'P 1'
#
loop_
_entity.id
_entity.type
_entity.pdbx_description
1 polymer ?
#
loop_
_entity_poly.entity_id
_entity_poly.type
_entity_poly.pdbx_seq_one_letter_code
_entity_poly.pdbx_strand_id
1 'polypeptide(L)'
;MASKSTNTSNRSIKSPGNSERPVSSGQPSENSSPAPPHIKSSSHQSLLENEHEPLLGRSTAGKPSHRTFGVQPRSDSTDPNREDELAIDFESQFQRKLYGIQKKYRLFLNNSRWILNVFIILNTVWLVTTLISDFFFNINIFRTNNRDCSFSDLTLIFVSIIANTLNLWFNKIGLYSSLDYALNVTLCVLTLFNLALVYLISYTRRRIGFAGTFTYLWAAFSFFVGVIIDWFLYTYNRQLNEPYGHEQEDNRANRTRDDPFGISGKHTLTEWIYIGIRNLIKFLLLLFFVLFTFNTLLSAWDIHRVSRGTADVTAEVATYSAFHWVDKAHTYKLHVECYGDVFESNSLDDGEKRQPILLFEHGGLDTGFLSATWIQELYHLNRVQRYCTYERPGYGLSDSAPAPVSIAMVADALKHALLEEAKITGPFITIGYDMGGLFAQVFTAKNLDVVDGMMLVESWHEDLLLKNYLQRLLPPSRDGHKDPDDVSWLPPEIARPNEFKIWWDGLWSCWGVKLQTSWLFAHHGSRERIFGRDMKYQSKFLRAKFLESVTSSLLSYKDVLSAKEKLLDVKLSVVSSRELVKKSSQWGNWQRELTKLSNKAREWKIVEGGHEVYKYGLGKQQTQDVLLRLMDEKEIN
;
A
#
# COMPACT_ATOMS: atom_id res chain seq x y z
N MET A 1 51.02 51.47 15.64
CA MET A 1 50.84 52.86 16.12
C MET A 1 49.37 53.24 16.02
N ALA A 2 48.97 54.42 16.54
CA ALA A 2 47.60 54.94 16.61
C ALA A 2 46.76 54.73 15.32
N SER A 3 45.48 54.31 15.31
CA SER A 3 44.29 54.49 16.19
C SER A 3 43.45 55.75 15.92
N LYS A 4 42.16 55.55 15.64
CA LYS A 4 41.03 56.44 15.99
C LYS A 4 39.74 55.62 16.11
N SER A 5 38.74 56.15 16.80
CA SER A 5 37.61 55.38 17.36
C SER A 5 36.27 56.15 17.25
N THR A 6 35.24 55.66 17.97
CA THR A 6 33.84 56.13 18.09
C THR A 6 32.85 55.54 17.07
N ASN A 7 31.60 55.19 17.42
CA ASN A 7 30.98 55.18 18.76
C ASN A 7 29.89 54.11 18.93
N THR A 8 29.67 53.68 20.17
CA THR A 8 28.54 52.83 20.59
C THR A 8 27.44 53.67 21.27
N SER A 9 26.17 53.26 21.15
CA SER A 9 25.09 53.72 22.03
C SER A 9 24.14 52.57 22.39
N ASN A 10 23.38 52.74 23.47
CA ASN A 10 22.56 51.69 24.09
C ASN A 10 21.42 52.36 24.91
N ARG A 11 20.43 51.57 25.35
CA ARG A 11 19.38 51.88 26.36
C ARG A 11 18.20 52.82 26.03
N SER A 12 16.99 52.25 26.25
CA SER A 12 16.00 52.67 27.27
C SER A 12 14.84 53.67 26.98
N ILE A 13 13.63 53.11 26.88
CA ILE A 13 12.38 53.45 27.63
C ILE A 13 11.96 54.93 27.79
N LYS A 14 10.83 55.34 27.16
CA LYS A 14 9.61 55.88 27.82
C LYS A 14 8.43 56.13 26.85
N SER A 15 7.19 56.04 27.37
CA SER A 15 5.90 56.34 26.70
C SER A 15 5.54 57.85 26.77
N PRO A 16 4.58 58.37 25.97
CA PRO A 16 3.12 58.15 26.12
C PRO A 16 2.38 57.90 24.76
N GLY A 17 1.06 57.73 24.65
CA GLY A 17 -0.03 57.53 25.62
C GLY A 17 -1.45 57.68 25.00
N ASN A 18 -2.43 56.95 25.54
CA ASN A 18 -3.90 57.01 25.33
C ASN A 18 -4.53 56.93 23.92
N SER A 19 -5.34 55.89 23.72
CA SER A 19 -6.71 55.98 23.20
C SER A 19 -7.58 54.84 23.76
N GLU A 20 -8.87 55.10 23.93
CA GLU A 20 -9.94 54.22 24.45
C GLU A 20 -10.31 53.06 23.48
N ARG A 21 -10.99 51.95 23.82
CA ARG A 21 -11.69 51.44 25.04
C ARG A 21 -11.72 49.88 25.01
N PRO A 22 -12.17 49.15 26.06
CA PRO A 22 -11.76 47.75 26.30
C PRO A 22 -12.73 46.64 25.84
N VAL A 23 -12.18 45.41 25.79
CA VAL A 23 -12.89 44.12 25.76
C VAL A 23 -13.03 43.58 27.20
N SER A 24 -14.11 42.86 27.50
CA SER A 24 -14.31 42.23 28.81
C SER A 24 -13.87 40.75 28.83
N SER A 25 -13.16 40.37 29.90
CA SER A 25 -13.04 38.97 30.35
C SER A 25 -12.78 38.98 31.87
N GLY A 26 -13.48 38.13 32.62
CA GLY A 26 -13.39 38.04 34.08
C GLY A 26 -13.40 36.59 34.54
N GLN A 27 -12.60 36.28 35.56
CA GLN A 27 -12.30 34.91 36.04
C GLN A 27 -12.91 34.65 37.45
N PRO A 28 -12.68 33.50 38.12
CA PRO A 28 -13.64 32.92 39.09
C PRO A 28 -13.25 33.08 40.58
N SER A 29 -13.96 32.32 41.45
CA SER A 29 -13.65 32.00 42.87
C SER A 29 -13.88 33.14 43.88
N GLU A 30 -14.19 32.92 45.17
CA GLU A 30 -14.62 31.72 45.94
C GLU A 30 -15.31 32.16 47.27
N ASN A 31 -15.92 31.21 48.02
CA ASN A 31 -16.20 31.23 49.49
C ASN A 31 -16.65 32.54 50.19
N SER A 32 -17.79 32.62 50.90
CA SER A 32 -18.08 31.87 52.14
C SER A 32 -19.49 32.18 52.73
N SER A 33 -19.90 31.52 53.82
CA SER A 33 -21.20 31.71 54.54
C SER A 33 -21.03 32.55 55.83
N PRO A 34 -22.11 33.07 56.48
CA PRO A 34 -23.02 32.24 57.30
C PRO A 34 -24.52 32.64 57.28
N ALA A 35 -25.35 31.88 58.00
CA ALA A 35 -26.80 32.09 58.27
C ALA A 35 -27.00 32.70 59.70
N PRO A 36 -28.15 32.66 60.43
CA PRO A 36 -29.49 32.03 60.25
C PRO A 36 -30.61 33.13 60.31
N PRO A 37 -31.77 33.09 61.02
CA PRO A 37 -32.58 32.00 61.63
C PRO A 37 -34.14 32.07 61.52
N HIS A 38 -34.80 30.89 61.62
CA HIS A 38 -36.14 30.63 62.25
C HIS A 38 -37.42 31.28 61.64
N ILE A 39 -38.67 30.75 61.79
CA ILE A 39 -39.29 29.60 62.52
C ILE A 39 -40.60 29.20 61.76
N LYS A 40 -41.38 28.10 61.94
CA LYS A 40 -41.53 26.93 62.85
C LYS A 40 -41.88 25.68 61.98
N SER A 41 -41.61 24.43 62.38
CA SER A 41 -42.47 23.46 63.15
C SER A 41 -43.87 23.19 62.57
N SER A 42 -44.40 21.95 62.51
CA SER A 42 -43.94 20.62 63.01
C SER A 42 -44.95 19.57 62.46
N SER A 43 -44.71 18.25 62.32
CA SER A 43 -43.62 17.27 62.54
C SER A 43 -44.11 15.91 61.92
N HIS A 44 -43.70 14.66 62.14
CA HIS A 44 -42.74 13.79 62.91
C HIS A 44 -42.80 12.40 62.17
N GLN A 45 -41.91 11.40 62.21
CA GLN A 45 -40.52 11.18 62.68
C GLN A 45 -39.99 9.84 62.08
N SER A 46 -38.70 9.49 62.29
CA SER A 46 -38.06 8.16 62.51
C SER A 46 -38.66 6.83 61.98
N LEU A 47 -37.90 5.79 61.61
CA LEU A 47 -36.50 5.55 61.13
C LEU A 47 -36.25 4.01 61.07
N LEU A 48 -35.14 3.57 60.46
CA LEU A 48 -34.45 2.25 60.56
C LEU A 48 -34.88 1.03 59.70
N GLU A 49 -33.86 0.48 59.03
CA GLU A 49 -33.40 -0.92 58.90
C GLU A 49 -34.08 -2.04 58.05
N ASN A 50 -33.20 -2.63 57.22
CA ASN A 50 -32.91 -4.05 56.94
C ASN A 50 -33.94 -5.01 56.30
N GLU A 51 -33.54 -5.50 55.12
CA GLU A 51 -33.47 -6.91 54.67
C GLU A 51 -34.68 -7.88 54.63
N HIS A 52 -34.64 -8.70 53.56
CA HIS A 52 -35.26 -10.03 53.38
C HIS A 52 -36.76 -10.14 53.02
N GLU A 53 -37.02 -10.89 51.92
CA GLU A 53 -38.27 -11.65 51.68
C GLU A 53 -38.30 -12.92 52.58
N PRO A 54 -39.34 -13.80 52.55
CA PRO A 54 -40.70 -13.69 51.98
C PRO A 54 -41.78 -14.05 53.04
N LEU A 55 -43.05 -14.23 52.64
CA LEU A 55 -43.80 -15.50 52.84
C LEU A 55 -45.27 -15.48 52.34
N LEU A 56 -45.85 -16.68 52.20
CA LEU A 56 -47.21 -16.93 51.69
C LEU A 56 -48.32 -16.66 52.72
N GLY A 57 -49.49 -16.17 52.26
CA GLY A 57 -50.66 -15.81 53.10
C GLY A 57 -52.02 -16.24 52.53
N ARG A 58 -52.12 -17.49 52.04
CA ARG A 58 -53.30 -18.22 51.52
C ARG A 58 -54.70 -17.66 51.87
N SER A 59 -55.51 -17.44 50.83
CA SER A 59 -56.97 -17.24 50.90
C SER A 59 -57.75 -18.27 50.05
N THR A 60 -59.00 -17.98 49.68
CA THR A 60 -60.04 -18.94 49.22
C THR A 60 -60.86 -18.44 48.01
N ALA A 61 -61.60 -19.26 47.26
CA ALA A 61 -61.48 -20.70 46.94
C ALA A 61 -62.43 -21.09 45.78
N GLY A 62 -62.13 -22.18 45.06
CA GLY A 62 -63.01 -22.82 44.06
C GLY A 62 -62.34 -24.07 43.46
N LYS A 63 -63.08 -25.15 43.17
CA LYS A 63 -62.51 -26.45 42.70
C LYS A 63 -63.41 -27.16 41.67
N PRO A 64 -62.90 -28.17 40.92
CA PRO A 64 -63.33 -28.48 39.56
C PRO A 64 -64.18 -29.76 39.40
N SER A 65 -64.56 -30.08 38.16
CA SER A 65 -65.04 -31.42 37.75
C SER A 65 -64.60 -31.78 36.31
N HIS A 66 -64.40 -33.08 36.04
CA HIS A 66 -64.07 -33.67 34.73
C HIS A 66 -65.34 -34.11 33.98
N ARG A 67 -65.21 -34.38 32.66
CA ARG A 67 -65.54 -35.72 32.13
C ARG A 67 -64.97 -36.02 30.73
N THR A 68 -64.82 -37.32 30.47
CA THR A 68 -64.50 -37.93 29.16
C THR A 68 -65.21 -39.28 29.13
N PHE A 69 -65.91 -39.61 28.06
CA PHE A 69 -66.21 -40.97 27.53
C PHE A 69 -67.07 -40.80 26.26
N GLY A 70 -66.92 -41.68 25.26
CA GLY A 70 -67.44 -41.46 23.90
C GLY A 70 -68.56 -42.41 23.45
N VAL A 71 -69.15 -42.10 22.30
CA VAL A 71 -70.15 -42.91 21.55
C VAL A 71 -69.79 -42.85 20.05
N GLN A 72 -70.21 -43.87 19.27
CA GLN A 72 -69.85 -44.07 17.85
C GLN A 72 -70.68 -43.24 16.84
N PRO A 73 -70.25 -43.14 15.55
CA PRO A 73 -70.66 -42.05 14.66
C PRO A 73 -71.85 -42.34 13.73
N ARG A 74 -72.64 -41.28 13.48
CA ARG A 74 -73.58 -40.97 12.38
C ARG A 74 -74.24 -39.62 12.71
N SER A 75 -74.71 -38.77 11.80
CA SER A 75 -74.51 -38.59 10.34
C SER A 75 -75.16 -37.26 9.95
N ASP A 76 -74.61 -36.55 8.96
CA ASP A 76 -75.18 -35.37 8.29
C ASP A 76 -75.84 -34.28 9.16
N SER A 77 -75.00 -33.36 9.64
CA SER A 77 -75.37 -31.95 9.79
C SER A 77 -74.15 -31.08 9.48
N THR A 78 -74.31 -30.11 8.57
CA THR A 78 -73.27 -29.10 8.28
C THR A 78 -73.14 -28.16 9.49
N ASP A 79 -72.20 -28.47 10.37
CA ASP A 79 -71.95 -27.72 11.61
C ASP A 79 -70.81 -26.71 11.40
N PRO A 80 -71.08 -25.39 11.35
CA PRO A 80 -70.07 -24.37 11.09
C PRO A 80 -68.97 -24.35 12.16
N ASN A 81 -69.28 -24.75 13.39
CA ASN A 81 -68.31 -24.76 14.50
C ASN A 81 -67.10 -25.68 14.21
N ARG A 82 -67.25 -26.67 13.32
CA ARG A 82 -66.19 -27.61 12.97
C ARG A 82 -65.19 -27.05 11.96
N GLU A 83 -65.63 -26.13 11.10
CA GLU A 83 -64.73 -25.36 10.23
C GLU A 83 -63.97 -24.31 11.06
N ASP A 84 -64.65 -23.66 12.02
CA ASP A 84 -64.01 -22.75 12.98
C ASP A 84 -62.96 -23.48 13.86
N GLU A 85 -63.26 -24.67 14.41
CA GLU A 85 -62.31 -25.42 15.24
C GLU A 85 -61.07 -25.87 14.45
N LEU A 86 -61.25 -26.27 13.18
CA LEU A 86 -60.14 -26.58 12.27
C LEU A 86 -59.31 -25.33 11.91
N ALA A 87 -59.96 -24.19 11.66
CA ALA A 87 -59.29 -22.92 11.39
C ALA A 87 -58.49 -22.43 12.61
N ILE A 88 -59.03 -22.59 13.82
CA ILE A 88 -58.36 -22.22 15.07
C ILE A 88 -57.13 -23.10 15.33
N ASP A 89 -57.20 -24.42 15.13
CA ASP A 89 -56.00 -25.26 15.28
C ASP A 89 -54.97 -24.97 14.18
N PHE A 90 -55.39 -24.79 12.92
CA PHE A 90 -54.51 -24.40 11.82
C PHE A 90 -53.76 -23.10 12.11
N GLU A 91 -54.45 -22.05 12.58
CA GLU A 91 -53.84 -20.79 13.00
C GLU A 91 -52.90 -20.99 14.20
N SER A 92 -53.26 -21.85 15.17
CA SER A 92 -52.39 -22.19 16.30
C SER A 92 -51.09 -22.87 15.86
N GLN A 93 -51.17 -23.79 14.88
CA GLN A 93 -50.02 -24.48 14.30
C GLN A 93 -49.17 -23.53 13.44
N PHE A 94 -49.81 -22.66 12.66
CA PHE A 94 -49.18 -21.62 11.86
C PHE A 94 -48.37 -20.65 12.73
N GLN A 95 -48.97 -20.08 13.78
CA GLN A 95 -48.26 -19.17 14.69
C GLN A 95 -47.12 -19.88 15.44
N ARG A 96 -47.28 -21.14 15.86
CA ARG A 96 -46.19 -21.93 16.46
C ARG A 96 -45.02 -22.13 15.49
N LYS A 97 -45.30 -22.42 14.22
CA LYS A 97 -44.27 -22.56 13.16
C LYS A 97 -43.58 -21.23 12.88
N LEU A 98 -44.33 -20.14 12.74
CA LEU A 98 -43.82 -18.79 12.48
C LEU A 98 -42.94 -18.29 13.64
N TYR A 99 -43.38 -18.47 14.90
CA TYR A 99 -42.60 -18.18 16.10
C TYR A 99 -41.30 -19.02 16.15
N GLY A 100 -41.36 -20.30 15.76
CA GLY A 100 -40.19 -21.16 15.64
C GLY A 100 -39.16 -20.64 14.63
N ILE A 101 -39.60 -20.14 13.48
CA ILE A 101 -38.74 -19.53 12.45
C ILE A 101 -38.15 -18.21 12.98
N GLN A 102 -38.96 -17.33 13.57
CA GLN A 102 -38.49 -16.07 14.16
C GLN A 102 -37.46 -16.30 15.29
N LYS A 103 -37.65 -17.31 16.13
CA LYS A 103 -36.69 -17.69 17.19
C LYS A 103 -35.35 -18.15 16.61
N LYS A 104 -35.37 -18.98 15.56
CA LYS A 104 -34.15 -19.40 14.83
C LYS A 104 -33.45 -18.21 14.19
N TYR A 105 -34.18 -17.32 13.52
CA TYR A 105 -33.64 -16.10 12.92
C TYR A 105 -33.01 -15.15 13.95
N ARG A 106 -33.63 -14.92 15.11
CA ARG A 106 -33.03 -14.10 16.20
C ARG A 106 -31.72 -14.70 16.72
N LEU A 107 -31.65 -16.02 16.86
CA LEU A 107 -30.42 -16.72 17.27
C LEU A 107 -29.34 -16.66 16.18
N PHE A 108 -29.72 -16.81 14.91
CA PHE A 108 -28.83 -16.59 13.76
C PHE A 108 -28.26 -15.15 13.73
N LEU A 109 -29.08 -14.12 13.94
CA LEU A 109 -28.60 -12.72 14.02
C LEU A 109 -27.56 -12.51 15.12
N ASN A 110 -27.78 -13.12 16.30
CA ASN A 110 -26.84 -13.01 17.41
C ASN A 110 -25.50 -13.68 17.07
N ASN A 111 -25.54 -14.92 16.58
CA ASN A 111 -24.35 -15.70 16.26
C ASN A 111 -23.57 -15.09 15.08
N SER A 112 -24.25 -14.66 14.02
CA SER A 112 -23.61 -14.05 12.85
C SER A 112 -22.96 -12.69 13.17
N ARG A 113 -23.54 -11.88 14.08
CA ARG A 113 -22.88 -10.67 14.60
C ARG A 113 -21.60 -11.00 15.37
N TRP A 114 -21.63 -12.03 16.23
CA TRP A 114 -20.45 -12.44 16.99
C TRP A 114 -19.33 -12.94 16.05
N ILE A 115 -19.67 -13.79 15.08
CA ILE A 115 -18.75 -14.27 14.04
C ILE A 115 -18.14 -13.10 13.25
N LEU A 116 -18.97 -12.19 12.72
CA LEU A 116 -18.48 -11.06 11.93
C LEU A 116 -17.60 -10.10 12.75
N ASN A 117 -17.93 -9.84 14.02
CA ASN A 117 -17.08 -9.06 14.91
C ASN A 117 -15.71 -9.73 15.12
N VAL A 118 -15.67 -11.05 15.36
CA VAL A 118 -14.42 -11.81 15.49
C VAL A 118 -13.61 -11.76 14.19
N PHE A 119 -14.24 -11.91 13.02
CA PHE A 119 -13.56 -11.79 11.73
C PHE A 119 -13.03 -10.38 11.46
N ILE A 120 -13.75 -9.33 11.83
CA ILE A 120 -13.27 -7.93 11.70
C ILE A 120 -12.06 -7.69 12.63
N ILE A 121 -12.07 -8.22 13.85
CA ILE A 121 -10.93 -8.16 14.77
C ILE A 121 -9.72 -8.91 14.20
N LEU A 122 -9.91 -10.15 13.74
CA LEU A 122 -8.83 -10.96 13.14
C LEU A 122 -8.26 -10.29 11.87
N ASN A 123 -9.11 -9.77 11.00
CA ASN A 123 -8.67 -9.01 9.82
C ASN A 123 -7.90 -7.73 10.22
N THR A 124 -8.29 -7.05 11.30
CA THR A 124 -7.61 -5.84 11.79
C THR A 124 -6.24 -6.17 12.38
N VAL A 125 -6.13 -7.26 13.15
CA VAL A 125 -4.84 -7.76 13.65
C VAL A 125 -3.94 -8.19 12.49
N TRP A 126 -4.49 -8.87 11.48
CA TRP A 126 -3.74 -9.23 10.27
C TRP A 126 -3.28 -7.99 9.49
N LEU A 127 -4.16 -6.99 9.27
CA LEU A 127 -3.82 -5.72 8.63
C LEU A 127 -2.65 -5.01 9.32
N VAL A 128 -2.69 -4.91 10.66
CA VAL A 128 -1.62 -4.28 11.45
C VAL A 128 -0.33 -5.11 11.40
N THR A 129 -0.42 -6.44 11.42
CA THR A 129 0.74 -7.34 11.32
C THR A 129 1.41 -7.21 9.96
N THR A 130 0.65 -7.26 8.85
CA THR A 130 1.14 -7.06 7.49
C THR A 130 1.73 -5.66 7.31
N LEU A 131 1.05 -4.61 7.80
CA LEU A 131 1.55 -3.23 7.75
C LEU A 131 2.94 -3.09 8.41
N ILE A 132 3.09 -3.60 9.63
CA ILE A 132 4.35 -3.51 10.37
C ILE A 132 5.44 -4.36 9.70
N SER A 133 5.09 -5.58 9.26
CA SER A 133 6.02 -6.54 8.65
C SER A 133 6.53 -6.11 7.27
N ASP A 134 5.66 -5.58 6.41
CA ASP A 134 6.03 -5.26 5.02
C ASP A 134 6.61 -3.85 4.86
N PHE A 135 6.31 -2.90 5.77
CA PHE A 135 6.66 -1.49 5.61
C PHE A 135 7.61 -0.92 6.68
N PHE A 136 7.86 -1.62 7.80
CA PHE A 136 8.67 -1.07 8.91
C PHE A 136 9.75 -2.03 9.44
N PHE A 137 9.44 -3.30 9.68
CA PHE A 137 10.37 -4.26 10.30
C PHE A 137 10.25 -5.65 9.68
N ASN A 138 11.38 -6.30 9.39
CA ASN A 138 11.41 -7.72 9.00
C ASN A 138 11.07 -8.64 10.20
N ILE A 139 9.79 -8.71 10.58
CA ILE A 139 9.32 -9.65 11.58
C ILE A 139 9.19 -11.02 10.91
N ASN A 140 10.25 -11.83 10.98
CA ASN A 140 10.34 -13.09 10.25
C ASN A 140 9.54 -14.24 10.94
N ILE A 141 8.26 -14.00 11.25
CA ILE A 141 7.35 -14.85 12.05
C ILE A 141 7.33 -16.30 11.55
N PHE A 142 7.37 -16.49 10.23
CA PHE A 142 7.21 -17.80 9.58
C PHE A 142 8.48 -18.30 8.88
N ARG A 143 9.65 -17.66 9.09
CA ARG A 143 10.93 -17.96 8.40
C ARG A 143 10.88 -17.89 6.86
N THR A 144 9.86 -17.27 6.27
CA THR A 144 9.73 -17.07 4.82
C THR A 144 9.67 -15.59 4.47
N ASN A 145 10.73 -15.06 3.86
CA ASN A 145 10.68 -13.73 3.26
C ASN A 145 9.66 -13.75 2.10
N ASN A 146 8.66 -12.87 2.13
CA ASN A 146 7.82 -12.62 0.97
C ASN A 146 8.62 -11.73 -0.01
N ARG A 147 8.89 -12.22 -1.22
CA ARG A 147 9.81 -11.56 -2.17
C ARG A 147 9.07 -10.75 -3.24
N ASP A 148 7.74 -10.75 -3.19
CA ASP A 148 6.85 -9.96 -4.05
C ASP A 148 5.99 -8.96 -3.23
N CYS A 149 6.43 -8.61 -2.00
CA CYS A 149 5.74 -7.64 -1.14
C CYS A 149 5.39 -6.35 -1.90
N SER A 150 4.14 -5.91 -1.78
CA SER A 150 3.60 -4.72 -2.42
C SER A 150 2.37 -4.21 -1.65
N PHE A 151 1.77 -3.10 -2.07
CA PHE A 151 0.51 -2.64 -1.48
C PHE A 151 -0.67 -3.62 -1.65
N SER A 152 -0.58 -4.61 -2.54
CA SER A 152 -1.71 -5.47 -2.91
C SER A 152 -2.22 -6.30 -1.72
N ASP A 153 -1.35 -6.91 -0.92
CA ASP A 153 -1.73 -7.67 0.27
C ASP A 153 -2.53 -6.79 1.26
N LEU A 154 -2.00 -5.60 1.58
CA LEU A 154 -2.66 -4.63 2.46
C LEU A 154 -4.05 -4.21 1.93
N THR A 155 -4.19 -3.96 0.62
CA THR A 155 -5.49 -3.59 0.03
C THR A 155 -6.53 -4.71 0.08
N LEU A 156 -6.13 -5.98 -0.09
CA LEU A 156 -7.04 -7.12 0.01
C LEU A 156 -7.58 -7.29 1.43
N ILE A 157 -6.73 -7.13 2.45
CA ILE A 157 -7.15 -7.18 3.86
C ILE A 157 -8.09 -6.03 4.18
N PHE A 158 -7.76 -4.80 3.75
CA PHE A 158 -8.61 -3.62 3.96
C PHE A 158 -10.00 -3.77 3.31
N VAL A 159 -10.06 -4.27 2.07
CA VAL A 159 -11.35 -4.51 1.39
C VAL A 159 -12.14 -5.65 2.04
N SER A 160 -11.47 -6.68 2.57
CA SER A 160 -12.11 -7.73 3.37
C SER A 160 -12.74 -7.17 4.67
N ILE A 161 -12.08 -6.23 5.35
CA ILE A 161 -12.66 -5.50 6.51
C ILE A 161 -13.93 -4.74 6.09
N ILE A 162 -13.89 -4.00 4.98
CA ILE A 162 -15.06 -3.25 4.49
C ILE A 162 -16.22 -4.19 4.18
N ALA A 163 -15.99 -5.29 3.45
CA ALA A 163 -17.02 -6.25 3.11
C ALA A 163 -17.66 -6.91 4.36
N ASN A 164 -16.85 -7.30 5.35
CA ASN A 164 -17.35 -7.84 6.61
C ASN A 164 -18.13 -6.79 7.42
N THR A 165 -17.71 -5.53 7.39
CA THR A 165 -18.41 -4.42 8.06
C THR A 165 -19.77 -4.14 7.42
N LEU A 166 -19.86 -4.18 6.10
CA LEU A 166 -21.14 -4.10 5.38
C LEU A 166 -22.05 -5.29 5.71
N ASN A 167 -21.50 -6.51 5.67
CA ASN A 167 -22.26 -7.70 6.06
C ASN A 167 -22.73 -7.60 7.52
N LEU A 168 -21.96 -6.99 8.44
CA LEU A 168 -22.36 -6.78 9.84
C LEU A 168 -23.51 -5.75 9.98
N TRP A 169 -23.40 -4.60 9.32
CA TRP A 169 -24.36 -3.51 9.46
C TRP A 169 -25.70 -3.79 8.76
N PHE A 170 -25.67 -4.48 7.61
CA PHE A 170 -26.85 -4.71 6.77
C PHE A 170 -27.48 -6.11 6.93
N ASN A 171 -26.95 -6.98 7.81
CA ASN A 171 -27.56 -8.27 8.19
C ASN A 171 -28.86 -8.06 9.00
N LYS A 172 -29.93 -7.77 8.27
CA LYS A 172 -31.33 -7.72 8.69
C LYS A 172 -32.22 -8.14 7.50
N ILE A 173 -33.24 -8.94 7.77
CA ILE A 173 -34.17 -9.47 6.76
C ILE A 173 -34.91 -8.37 5.96
N GLY A 174 -35.35 -7.29 6.61
CA GLY A 174 -35.99 -6.13 5.96
C GLY A 174 -35.04 -5.28 5.08
N LEU A 175 -33.74 -5.60 5.06
CA LEU A 175 -32.75 -5.00 4.18
C LEU A 175 -32.23 -6.00 3.13
N TYR A 176 -32.71 -7.25 3.10
CA TYR A 176 -32.20 -8.31 2.22
C TYR A 176 -32.19 -7.91 0.73
N SER A 177 -31.11 -8.24 0.03
CA SER A 177 -30.99 -8.08 -1.43
C SER A 177 -30.46 -9.36 -2.04
N SER A 178 -31.10 -9.86 -3.10
CA SER A 178 -30.61 -11.03 -3.85
C SER A 178 -29.23 -10.82 -4.50
N LEU A 179 -28.83 -9.56 -4.69
CA LEU A 179 -27.50 -9.21 -5.17
C LEU A 179 -26.42 -9.49 -4.12
N ASP A 180 -26.72 -9.46 -2.81
CA ASP A 180 -25.71 -9.61 -1.75
C ASP A 180 -24.97 -10.94 -1.87
N TYR A 181 -25.73 -12.03 -2.00
CA TYR A 181 -25.22 -13.39 -2.19
C TYR A 181 -24.35 -13.50 -3.46
N ALA A 182 -24.87 -13.03 -4.60
CA ALA A 182 -24.16 -13.07 -5.88
C ALA A 182 -22.85 -12.25 -5.86
N LEU A 183 -22.85 -11.11 -5.16
CA LEU A 183 -21.67 -10.26 -4.98
C LEU A 183 -20.63 -10.92 -4.09
N ASN A 184 -21.02 -11.46 -2.92
CA ASN A 184 -20.08 -12.18 -2.05
C ASN A 184 -19.50 -13.45 -2.73
N VAL A 185 -20.28 -14.18 -3.54
CA VAL A 185 -19.77 -15.27 -4.39
C VAL A 185 -18.76 -14.75 -5.42
N THR A 186 -19.09 -13.67 -6.13
CA THR A 186 -18.21 -13.09 -7.17
C THR A 186 -16.88 -12.59 -6.57
N LEU A 187 -16.90 -11.93 -5.41
CA LEU A 187 -15.71 -11.47 -4.70
C LEU A 187 -14.82 -12.65 -4.26
N CYS A 188 -15.40 -13.73 -3.75
CA CYS A 188 -14.68 -14.96 -3.43
C CYS A 188 -14.00 -15.58 -4.67
N VAL A 189 -14.76 -15.78 -5.75
CA VAL A 189 -14.25 -16.37 -7.00
C VAL A 189 -13.17 -15.52 -7.64
N LEU A 190 -13.34 -14.19 -7.71
CA LEU A 190 -12.32 -13.29 -8.23
C LEU A 190 -11.05 -13.31 -7.37
N THR A 191 -11.16 -13.39 -6.04
CA THR A 191 -9.99 -13.47 -5.14
C THR A 191 -9.19 -14.75 -5.40
N LEU A 192 -9.85 -15.90 -5.52
CA LEU A 192 -9.20 -17.17 -5.85
C LEU A 192 -8.64 -17.19 -7.27
N PHE A 193 -9.30 -16.55 -8.24
CA PHE A 193 -8.79 -16.40 -9.61
C PHE A 193 -7.53 -15.52 -9.66
N ASN A 194 -7.47 -14.43 -8.90
CA ASN A 194 -6.25 -13.63 -8.78
C ASN A 194 -5.09 -14.46 -8.19
N LEU A 195 -5.33 -15.25 -7.14
CA LEU A 195 -4.33 -16.16 -6.60
C LEU A 195 -3.86 -17.19 -7.65
N ALA A 196 -4.78 -17.74 -8.45
CA ALA A 196 -4.45 -18.65 -9.54
C ALA A 196 -3.58 -17.98 -10.63
N LEU A 197 -3.85 -16.72 -10.99
CA LEU A 197 -2.99 -15.95 -11.92
C LEU A 197 -1.58 -15.75 -11.36
N VAL A 198 -1.43 -15.45 -10.07
CA VAL A 198 -0.12 -15.31 -9.42
C VAL A 198 0.62 -16.64 -9.35
N TYR A 199 -0.08 -17.76 -9.16
CA TYR A 199 0.51 -19.11 -9.18
C TYR A 199 0.79 -19.67 -10.57
N LEU A 200 0.16 -19.16 -11.64
CA LEU A 200 0.34 -19.63 -13.01
C LEU A 200 1.79 -19.46 -13.49
N ILE A 201 2.43 -18.35 -13.12
CA ILE A 201 3.74 -17.92 -13.62
C ILE A 201 4.86 -18.35 -12.68
N SER A 202 5.95 -18.90 -13.23
CA SER A 202 7.09 -19.37 -12.44
C SER A 202 7.80 -18.24 -11.67
N TYR A 203 7.93 -17.05 -12.27
CA TYR A 203 8.53 -15.87 -11.63
C TYR A 203 7.83 -15.53 -10.30
N THR A 204 6.50 -15.38 -10.32
CA THR A 204 5.69 -14.96 -9.17
C THR A 204 5.46 -16.11 -8.18
N ARG A 205 5.17 -17.33 -8.68
CA ARG A 205 4.99 -18.54 -7.84
C ARG A 205 6.20 -18.85 -6.96
N ARG A 206 7.42 -18.52 -7.40
CA ARG A 206 8.65 -18.67 -6.59
C ARG A 206 8.89 -17.55 -5.57
N ARG A 207 8.14 -16.44 -5.66
CA ARG A 207 8.37 -15.18 -4.90
C ARG A 207 7.26 -14.85 -3.91
N ILE A 208 6.01 -15.20 -4.20
CA ILE A 208 4.90 -15.10 -3.25
C ILE A 208 5.23 -15.91 -1.99
N GLY A 209 5.36 -15.22 -0.87
CA GLY A 209 5.60 -15.85 0.43
C GLY A 209 4.34 -16.50 1.01
N PHE A 210 4.51 -17.28 2.08
CA PHE A 210 3.37 -17.85 2.83
C PHE A 210 2.34 -16.78 3.22
N ALA A 211 2.80 -15.60 3.68
CA ALA A 211 1.94 -14.49 4.08
C ALA A 211 1.04 -13.97 2.95
N GLY A 212 1.55 -13.80 1.72
CA GLY A 212 0.74 -13.38 0.57
C GLY A 212 -0.28 -14.45 0.18
N THR A 213 0.16 -15.70 0.08
CA THR A 213 -0.75 -16.85 -0.20
C THR A 213 -1.86 -16.95 0.85
N PHE A 214 -1.52 -16.79 2.13
CA PHE A 214 -2.48 -16.75 3.23
C PHE A 214 -3.45 -15.57 3.10
N THR A 215 -2.98 -14.36 2.77
CA THR A 215 -3.85 -13.17 2.58
C THR A 215 -4.92 -13.40 1.51
N TYR A 216 -4.58 -13.98 0.35
CA TYR A 216 -5.56 -14.30 -0.68
C TYR A 216 -6.57 -15.36 -0.21
N LEU A 217 -6.11 -16.46 0.40
CA LEU A 217 -6.98 -17.53 0.89
C LEU A 217 -7.90 -17.05 2.03
N TRP A 218 -7.37 -16.22 2.93
CA TRP A 218 -8.10 -15.63 4.05
C TRP A 218 -9.14 -14.60 3.60
N ALA A 219 -8.80 -13.75 2.62
CA ALA A 219 -9.76 -12.83 2.00
C ALA A 219 -10.90 -13.60 1.31
N ALA A 220 -10.58 -14.63 0.52
CA ALA A 220 -11.59 -15.51 -0.12
C ALA A 220 -12.49 -16.20 0.92
N PHE A 221 -11.91 -16.74 2.00
CA PHE A 221 -12.66 -17.34 3.10
C PHE A 221 -13.57 -16.32 3.82
N SER A 222 -13.12 -15.07 4.00
CA SER A 222 -13.93 -13.97 4.52
C SER A 222 -15.16 -13.69 3.65
N PHE A 223 -14.99 -13.60 2.32
CA PHE A 223 -16.12 -13.42 1.40
C PHE A 223 -17.06 -14.64 1.42
N PHE A 224 -16.52 -15.86 1.55
CA PHE A 224 -17.30 -17.09 1.68
C PHE A 224 -18.15 -17.15 2.97
N VAL A 225 -17.67 -16.61 4.10
CA VAL A 225 -18.50 -16.41 5.30
C VAL A 225 -19.66 -15.45 5.02
N GLY A 226 -19.44 -14.41 4.21
CA GLY A 226 -20.51 -13.56 3.68
C GLY A 226 -21.56 -14.34 2.88
N VAL A 227 -21.12 -15.22 1.95
CA VAL A 227 -22.01 -16.10 1.17
C VAL A 227 -22.90 -16.96 2.06
N ILE A 228 -22.35 -17.55 3.12
CA ILE A 228 -23.10 -18.38 4.09
C ILE A 228 -24.16 -17.54 4.80
N ILE A 229 -23.82 -16.33 5.26
CA ILE A 229 -24.73 -15.42 5.96
C ILE A 229 -25.88 -14.97 5.04
N ASP A 230 -25.58 -14.59 3.80
CA ASP A 230 -26.58 -14.19 2.80
C ASP A 230 -27.49 -15.37 2.40
N TRP A 231 -26.97 -16.59 2.33
CA TRP A 231 -27.75 -17.80 2.06
C TRP A 231 -28.73 -18.14 3.19
N PHE A 232 -28.31 -17.99 4.45
CA PHE A 232 -29.21 -18.11 5.59
C PHE A 232 -30.27 -17.00 5.58
N LEU A 233 -29.89 -15.74 5.28
CA LEU A 233 -30.85 -14.63 5.14
C LEU A 233 -31.88 -14.89 4.04
N TYR A 234 -31.46 -15.36 2.87
CA TYR A 234 -32.36 -15.79 1.79
C TYR A 234 -33.33 -16.89 2.26
N THR A 235 -32.80 -17.90 2.95
CA THR A 235 -33.59 -19.04 3.46
C THR A 235 -34.65 -18.59 4.46
N TYR A 236 -34.31 -17.72 5.43
CA TYR A 236 -35.29 -17.15 6.36
C TYR A 236 -36.28 -16.21 5.68
N ASN A 237 -35.83 -15.41 4.70
CA ASN A 237 -36.70 -14.50 3.94
C ASN A 237 -37.72 -15.26 3.09
N ARG A 238 -37.33 -16.38 2.47
CA ARG A 238 -38.28 -17.29 1.83
C ARG A 238 -39.25 -17.87 2.86
N GLN A 239 -38.77 -18.48 3.94
CA GLN A 239 -39.62 -19.16 4.94
C GLN A 239 -40.64 -18.25 5.65
N LEU A 240 -40.44 -16.92 5.66
CA LEU A 240 -41.37 -15.95 6.25
C LEU A 240 -42.32 -15.31 5.24
N ASN A 241 -42.04 -15.41 3.94
CA ASN A 241 -42.85 -14.82 2.85
C ASN A 241 -43.49 -15.88 1.93
N GLU A 242 -43.28 -17.17 2.19
CA GLU A 242 -43.84 -18.29 1.42
C GLU A 242 -45.34 -18.43 1.77
N PRO A 243 -46.27 -18.23 0.80
CA PRO A 243 -47.71 -18.24 1.08
C PRO A 243 -48.14 -19.65 1.50
N TYR A 244 -48.78 -19.74 2.66
CA TYR A 244 -49.10 -21.02 3.29
C TYR A 244 -50.41 -21.60 2.73
N GLY A 245 -50.31 -22.29 1.60
CA GLY A 245 -51.48 -22.95 0.98
C GLY A 245 -51.13 -23.71 -0.30
N HIS A 246 -51.03 -25.03 -0.20
CA HIS A 246 -51.51 -25.89 -1.28
C HIS A 246 -53.05 -25.93 -1.21
N GLU A 247 -53.72 -26.22 -2.32
CA GLU A 247 -55.20 -26.31 -2.45
C GLU A 247 -55.98 -24.97 -2.36
N GLN A 248 -55.60 -23.95 -3.13
CA GLN A 248 -56.51 -22.81 -3.38
C GLN A 248 -56.31 -22.08 -4.72
N GLU A 249 -56.31 -22.80 -5.85
CA GLU A 249 -56.27 -22.17 -7.19
C GLU A 249 -57.61 -21.58 -7.65
N ASP A 250 -58.76 -22.12 -7.17
CA ASP A 250 -60.09 -21.80 -7.72
C ASP A 250 -60.68 -20.44 -7.28
N ASN A 251 -60.31 -19.91 -6.12
CA ASN A 251 -60.95 -18.71 -5.53
C ASN A 251 -60.24 -17.38 -5.86
N ARG A 252 -59.68 -17.26 -7.06
CA ARG A 252 -58.90 -16.09 -7.50
C ARG A 252 -59.71 -14.83 -7.82
N ALA A 253 -61.05 -14.91 -7.80
CA ALA A 253 -61.95 -13.83 -8.22
C ALA A 253 -62.34 -12.83 -7.12
N ASN A 254 -62.45 -13.26 -5.85
CA ASN A 254 -63.05 -12.47 -4.76
C ASN A 254 -62.15 -12.37 -3.51
N ARG A 255 -60.98 -11.72 -3.63
CA ARG A 255 -60.22 -11.20 -2.48
C ARG A 255 -59.97 -9.70 -2.60
N THR A 256 -61.01 -8.92 -2.37
CA THR A 256 -60.87 -7.51 -1.98
C THR A 256 -60.42 -7.41 -0.53
N ARG A 257 -59.38 -6.60 -0.27
CA ARG A 257 -59.10 -5.90 1.01
C ARG A 257 -59.54 -6.62 2.30
N ASP A 258 -58.65 -7.43 2.87
CA ASP A 258 -57.88 -7.04 4.07
C ASP A 258 -57.16 -8.27 4.66
N ASP A 259 -55.84 -8.38 4.42
CA ASP A 259 -54.95 -9.36 5.05
C ASP A 259 -54.34 -8.73 6.33
N PRO A 260 -54.74 -9.11 7.56
CA PRO A 260 -54.24 -8.47 8.78
C PRO A 260 -52.78 -8.84 9.10
N PHE A 261 -52.31 -9.98 8.59
CA PHE A 261 -50.97 -10.54 8.84
C PHE A 261 -50.08 -10.60 7.60
N GLY A 262 -50.51 -9.99 6.49
CA GLY A 262 -49.66 -9.81 5.32
C GLY A 262 -48.47 -8.91 5.66
N ILE A 263 -47.28 -9.49 5.83
CA ILE A 263 -46.01 -8.75 5.98
C ILE A 263 -45.72 -8.06 4.64
N SER A 264 -46.33 -6.90 4.46
CA SER A 264 -46.31 -6.10 3.23
C SER A 264 -44.86 -5.77 2.87
N GLY A 265 -44.38 -6.28 1.73
CA GLY A 265 -43.05 -6.02 1.15
C GLY A 265 -42.80 -4.59 0.67
N LYS A 266 -43.38 -3.59 1.36
CA LYS A 266 -43.20 -2.16 1.14
C LYS A 266 -42.14 -1.67 2.13
N HIS A 267 -40.87 -1.74 1.72
CA HIS A 267 -39.78 -1.12 2.47
C HIS A 267 -40.10 0.36 2.73
N THR A 268 -39.78 0.82 3.93
CA THR A 268 -39.84 2.25 4.28
C THR A 268 -38.83 3.07 3.46
N LEU A 269 -39.04 4.39 3.35
CA LEU A 269 -38.11 5.26 2.61
C LEU A 269 -36.68 5.20 3.18
N THR A 270 -36.54 5.03 4.49
CA THR A 270 -35.25 4.84 5.16
C THR A 270 -34.61 3.50 4.81
N GLU A 271 -35.37 2.40 4.78
CA GLU A 271 -34.87 1.10 4.31
C GLU A 271 -34.44 1.14 2.84
N TRP A 272 -35.20 1.81 1.96
CA TRP A 272 -34.77 2.05 0.58
C TRP A 272 -33.44 2.81 0.48
N ILE A 273 -33.23 3.83 1.31
CA ILE A 273 -31.95 4.56 1.38
C ILE A 273 -30.82 3.63 1.86
N TYR A 274 -31.04 2.83 2.91
CA TYR A 274 -30.05 1.86 3.39
C TYR A 274 -29.71 0.77 2.35
N ILE A 275 -30.72 0.22 1.67
CA ILE A 275 -30.55 -0.74 0.57
C ILE A 275 -29.75 -0.10 -0.57
N GLY A 276 -30.10 1.13 -0.97
CA GLY A 276 -29.42 1.87 -2.03
C GLY A 276 -27.94 2.16 -1.70
N ILE A 277 -27.65 2.65 -0.49
CA ILE A 277 -26.28 2.92 -0.03
C ILE A 277 -25.45 1.63 -0.01
N ARG A 278 -25.95 0.53 0.57
CA ARG A 278 -25.23 -0.76 0.55
C ARG A 278 -24.97 -1.22 -0.88
N ASN A 279 -25.99 -1.21 -1.74
CA ASN A 279 -25.88 -1.72 -3.09
C ASN A 279 -24.88 -0.89 -3.92
N LEU A 280 -24.84 0.44 -3.72
CA LEU A 280 -23.83 1.33 -4.28
C LEU A 280 -22.41 0.96 -3.80
N ILE A 281 -22.20 0.79 -2.49
CA ILE A 281 -20.88 0.45 -1.95
C ILE A 281 -20.44 -0.94 -2.46
N LYS A 282 -21.31 -1.96 -2.43
CA LYS A 282 -20.96 -3.29 -2.97
C LYS A 282 -20.72 -3.28 -4.49
N PHE A 283 -21.40 -2.42 -5.25
CA PHE A 283 -21.09 -2.19 -6.67
C PHE A 283 -19.71 -1.56 -6.87
N LEU A 284 -19.33 -0.58 -6.05
CA LEU A 284 -17.97 0.01 -6.08
C LEU A 284 -16.90 -1.01 -5.68
N LEU A 285 -17.18 -1.91 -4.73
CA LEU A 285 -16.29 -3.03 -4.38
C LEU A 285 -16.14 -4.04 -5.53
N LEU A 286 -17.22 -4.36 -6.25
CA LEU A 286 -17.17 -5.20 -7.45
C LEU A 286 -16.34 -4.53 -8.55
N LEU A 287 -16.57 -3.24 -8.81
CA LEU A 287 -15.81 -2.46 -9.80
C LEU A 287 -14.31 -2.44 -9.46
N PHE A 288 -13.96 -2.22 -8.19
CA PHE A 288 -12.59 -2.35 -7.70
C PHE A 288 -12.02 -3.75 -7.99
N PHE A 289 -12.74 -4.82 -7.64
CA PHE A 289 -12.24 -6.19 -7.85
C PHE A 289 -12.10 -6.57 -9.33
N VAL A 290 -12.97 -6.09 -10.20
CA VAL A 290 -12.84 -6.27 -11.66
C VAL A 290 -11.59 -5.56 -12.17
N LEU A 291 -11.37 -4.29 -11.78
CA LEU A 291 -10.17 -3.53 -12.16
C LEU A 291 -8.88 -4.14 -11.58
N PHE A 292 -8.90 -4.58 -10.31
CA PHE A 292 -7.81 -5.33 -9.67
C PHE A 292 -7.50 -6.63 -10.43
N THR A 293 -8.52 -7.37 -10.86
CA THR A 293 -8.33 -8.62 -11.62
C THR A 293 -7.72 -8.36 -13.00
N PHE A 294 -8.15 -7.31 -13.71
CA PHE A 294 -7.50 -6.90 -14.96
C PHE A 294 -6.06 -6.41 -14.73
N ASN A 295 -5.77 -5.77 -13.59
CA ASN A 295 -4.41 -5.36 -13.21
C ASN A 295 -3.49 -6.57 -13.00
N THR A 296 -3.94 -7.56 -12.22
CA THR A 296 -3.22 -8.83 -12.00
C THR A 296 -3.01 -9.58 -13.30
N LEU A 297 -4.03 -9.67 -14.17
CA LEU A 297 -3.93 -10.33 -15.47
C LEU A 297 -2.93 -9.65 -16.42
N LEU A 298 -2.92 -8.32 -16.48
CA LEU A 298 -1.98 -7.54 -17.29
C LEU A 298 -0.54 -7.68 -16.74
N SER A 299 -0.37 -7.55 -15.43
CA SER A 299 0.92 -7.70 -14.75
C SER A 299 1.48 -9.11 -14.94
N ALA A 300 0.64 -10.14 -14.81
CA ALA A 300 0.97 -11.53 -15.10
C ALA A 300 1.45 -11.69 -16.56
N TRP A 301 0.68 -11.19 -17.53
CA TRP A 301 1.05 -11.26 -18.94
C TRP A 301 2.38 -10.58 -19.26
N ASP A 302 2.63 -9.41 -18.68
CA ASP A 302 3.87 -8.66 -18.88
C ASP A 302 5.07 -9.33 -18.19
N ILE A 303 4.94 -9.78 -16.94
CA ILE A 303 5.98 -10.55 -16.25
C ILE A 303 6.31 -11.83 -17.03
N HIS A 304 5.31 -12.56 -17.52
CA HIS A 304 5.54 -13.75 -18.36
C HIS A 304 6.29 -13.41 -19.64
N ARG A 305 5.94 -12.32 -20.33
CA ARG A 305 6.62 -11.90 -21.57
C ARG A 305 8.06 -11.44 -21.34
N VAL A 306 8.33 -10.70 -20.27
CA VAL A 306 9.66 -10.14 -20.02
C VAL A 306 10.60 -11.18 -19.39
N SER A 307 10.16 -11.93 -18.38
CA SER A 307 11.01 -12.90 -17.68
C SER A 307 11.33 -14.17 -18.48
N ARG A 308 10.66 -14.44 -19.61
CA ARG A 308 10.92 -15.62 -20.46
C ARG A 308 12.31 -15.64 -21.10
N GLY A 309 12.98 -14.49 -21.22
CA GLY A 309 14.36 -14.39 -21.71
C GLY A 309 15.44 -14.40 -20.62
N THR A 310 15.07 -14.31 -19.34
CA THR A 310 16.00 -14.23 -18.20
C THR A 310 16.31 -15.64 -17.70
N ALA A 311 17.58 -16.02 -17.72
CA ALA A 311 18.01 -17.35 -17.28
C ALA A 311 18.23 -17.42 -15.75
N ASP A 312 18.05 -18.60 -15.16
CA ASP A 312 18.63 -18.89 -13.85
C ASP A 312 20.13 -19.23 -14.05
N VAL A 313 21.00 -18.23 -13.86
CA VAL A 313 22.46 -18.37 -13.62
C VAL A 313 23.23 -19.17 -14.70
N THR A 314 22.81 -19.11 -15.96
CA THR A 314 23.43 -19.85 -17.08
C THR A 314 23.48 -18.98 -18.35
N ALA A 315 24.68 -18.74 -18.89
CA ALA A 315 24.86 -17.93 -20.10
C ALA A 315 26.22 -18.16 -20.80
N GLU A 316 26.17 -18.28 -22.12
CA GLU A 316 27.30 -18.16 -23.06
C GLU A 316 26.87 -17.27 -24.25
N VAL A 317 26.44 -16.04 -23.96
CA VAL A 317 25.82 -15.12 -24.94
C VAL A 317 26.30 -13.69 -24.70
N ALA A 318 26.41 -12.89 -25.77
CA ALA A 318 26.85 -11.47 -25.74
C ALA A 318 25.94 -10.51 -24.94
N THR A 319 24.81 -11.00 -24.42
CA THR A 319 23.96 -10.30 -23.45
C THR A 319 23.58 -11.27 -22.35
N TYR A 320 23.82 -10.86 -21.11
CA TYR A 320 23.58 -11.58 -19.89
C TYR A 320 22.34 -11.02 -19.19
N SER A 321 21.38 -11.86 -18.78
CA SER A 321 20.22 -11.47 -17.98
C SER A 321 19.88 -12.59 -17.01
N ALA A 322 20.08 -12.34 -15.71
CA ALA A 322 19.91 -13.36 -14.68
C ALA A 322 19.43 -12.81 -13.33
N PHE A 323 19.01 -13.72 -12.45
CA PHE A 323 18.62 -13.44 -11.08
C PHE A 323 19.65 -13.96 -10.07
N HIS A 324 20.29 -13.07 -9.32
CA HIS A 324 21.31 -13.40 -8.31
C HIS A 324 20.80 -13.16 -6.89
N TRP A 325 21.19 -14.01 -5.94
CA TRP A 325 20.98 -13.74 -4.52
C TRP A 325 21.90 -12.61 -4.01
N VAL A 326 21.49 -11.99 -2.91
CA VAL A 326 22.17 -10.83 -2.32
C VAL A 326 22.94 -11.13 -1.04
N ASP A 327 22.76 -12.32 -0.48
CA ASP A 327 23.47 -12.81 0.70
C ASP A 327 23.44 -14.34 0.79
N LYS A 328 24.30 -14.89 1.64
CA LYS A 328 24.40 -16.32 1.98
C LYS A 328 23.17 -16.86 2.72
N ALA A 329 22.22 -16.00 3.09
CA ALA A 329 20.94 -16.38 3.70
C ALA A 329 19.80 -16.44 2.67
N HIS A 330 20.08 -16.13 1.39
CA HIS A 330 19.14 -16.08 0.28
C HIS A 330 17.91 -15.20 0.57
N THR A 331 18.11 -13.99 1.14
CA THR A 331 16.99 -13.16 1.59
C THR A 331 16.09 -12.66 0.46
N TYR A 332 16.67 -12.18 -0.64
CA TYR A 332 15.97 -11.78 -1.87
C TYR A 332 16.93 -11.81 -3.09
N LYS A 333 16.40 -11.71 -4.31
CA LYS A 333 17.20 -11.65 -5.54
C LYS A 333 17.18 -10.28 -6.24
N LEU A 334 18.31 -9.90 -6.84
CA LEU A 334 18.41 -8.81 -7.81
C LEU A 334 18.37 -9.37 -9.25
N HIS A 335 17.77 -8.61 -10.17
CA HIS A 335 17.92 -8.79 -11.60
C HIS A 335 19.12 -7.96 -12.09
N VAL A 336 20.02 -8.59 -12.83
CA VAL A 336 21.21 -7.96 -13.43
C VAL A 336 21.19 -8.23 -14.94
N GLU A 337 21.37 -7.18 -15.74
CA GLU A 337 21.44 -7.23 -17.21
C GLU A 337 22.79 -6.64 -17.66
N CYS A 338 23.67 -7.46 -18.25
CA CYS A 338 25.00 -7.04 -18.71
C CYS A 338 25.20 -7.33 -20.20
N TYR A 339 26.12 -6.60 -20.82
CA TYR A 339 26.35 -6.59 -22.27
C TYR A 339 27.87 -6.68 -22.53
N GLY A 340 28.29 -7.52 -23.49
CA GLY A 340 29.71 -7.82 -23.73
C GLY A 340 30.29 -8.87 -22.76
N ASP A 341 31.59 -9.15 -22.89
CA ASP A 341 32.26 -10.14 -22.03
C ASP A 341 32.61 -9.57 -20.64
N VAL A 342 31.73 -9.83 -19.68
CA VAL A 342 31.87 -9.41 -18.28
C VAL A 342 32.54 -10.46 -17.39
N PHE A 343 32.89 -11.64 -17.91
CA PHE A 343 33.45 -12.74 -17.13
C PHE A 343 34.97 -12.85 -17.28
N GLU A 344 35.64 -13.51 -16.33
CA GLU A 344 37.05 -13.87 -16.44
C GLU A 344 37.22 -15.14 -17.28
N SER A 345 37.41 -14.98 -18.59
CA SER A 345 37.87 -16.08 -19.45
C SER A 345 39.36 -16.32 -19.25
N ASN A 346 39.78 -17.56 -18.95
CA ASN A 346 41.20 -17.99 -18.85
C ASN A 346 41.94 -18.00 -20.22
N SER A 347 41.46 -17.24 -21.21
CA SER A 347 41.79 -17.39 -22.63
C SER A 347 41.96 -16.05 -23.35
N LEU A 348 42.73 -15.13 -22.76
CA LEU A 348 43.39 -14.05 -23.49
C LEU A 348 44.89 -14.17 -23.30
N ASP A 349 45.55 -14.66 -24.35
CA ASP A 349 47.00 -14.81 -24.47
C ASP A 349 47.57 -13.66 -25.32
N ASP A 350 47.31 -12.42 -24.91
CA ASP A 350 48.02 -11.22 -25.41
C ASP A 350 47.91 -10.03 -24.43
N GLY A 351 48.82 -9.06 -24.56
CA GLY A 351 49.10 -8.01 -23.58
C GLY A 351 48.11 -6.83 -23.51
N GLU A 352 46.90 -6.92 -24.07
CA GLU A 352 45.92 -5.83 -24.03
C GLU A 352 45.19 -5.74 -22.68
N LYS A 353 45.24 -4.56 -22.05
CA LYS A 353 44.39 -4.26 -20.88
C LYS A 353 42.91 -4.30 -21.28
N ARG A 354 42.15 -5.27 -20.75
CA ARG A 354 40.68 -5.29 -20.85
C ARG A 354 40.10 -3.96 -20.34
N GLN A 355 39.12 -3.41 -21.07
CA GLN A 355 38.39 -2.22 -20.64
C GLN A 355 37.61 -2.50 -19.32
N PRO A 356 37.53 -1.55 -18.37
CA PRO A 356 36.73 -1.73 -17.15
C PRO A 356 35.23 -1.90 -17.47
N ILE A 357 34.52 -2.65 -16.64
CA ILE A 357 33.06 -2.82 -16.73
C ILE A 357 32.37 -1.55 -16.26
N LEU A 358 31.55 -0.95 -17.11
CA LEU A 358 30.73 0.18 -16.68
C LEU A 358 29.53 -0.33 -15.87
N LEU A 359 29.50 -0.05 -14.57
CA LEU A 359 28.40 -0.42 -13.67
C LEU A 359 27.46 0.79 -13.48
N PHE A 360 26.29 0.74 -14.11
CA PHE A 360 25.37 1.87 -14.15
C PHE A 360 24.27 1.81 -13.08
N GLU A 361 24.23 2.85 -12.25
CA GLU A 361 23.25 3.11 -11.19
C GLU A 361 22.18 4.11 -11.69
N HIS A 362 20.96 3.60 -11.83
CA HIS A 362 19.84 4.32 -12.43
C HIS A 362 19.20 5.36 -11.50
N GLY A 363 18.40 6.26 -12.07
CA GLY A 363 17.79 7.39 -11.34
C GLY A 363 16.68 6.95 -10.38
N GLY A 364 16.13 7.92 -9.65
CA GLY A 364 15.10 7.68 -8.66
C GLY A 364 13.78 7.22 -9.27
N LEU A 365 13.37 7.74 -10.42
CA LEU A 365 12.06 7.44 -11.04
C LEU A 365 12.15 6.64 -12.34
N ASP A 366 13.32 6.07 -12.65
CA ASP A 366 13.59 5.26 -13.83
C ASP A 366 14.34 3.95 -13.50
N THR A 367 14.74 3.22 -14.55
CA THR A 367 15.62 2.03 -14.51
C THR A 367 16.68 2.15 -15.60
N GLY A 368 17.67 1.25 -15.61
CA GLY A 368 18.68 1.19 -16.67
C GLY A 368 18.09 1.12 -18.08
N PHE A 369 16.92 0.49 -18.27
CA PHE A 369 16.20 0.44 -19.54
C PHE A 369 15.86 1.83 -20.14
N LEU A 370 15.74 2.87 -19.31
CA LEU A 370 15.56 4.25 -19.76
C LEU A 370 16.86 5.05 -19.68
N SER A 371 17.56 5.02 -18.54
CA SER A 371 18.65 5.94 -18.23
C SER A 371 20.04 5.47 -18.64
N ALA A 372 20.24 4.19 -19.00
CA ALA A 372 21.49 3.66 -19.56
C ALA A 372 21.55 3.70 -21.10
N THR A 373 20.51 4.19 -21.77
CA THR A 373 20.37 4.18 -23.25
C THR A 373 21.53 4.85 -23.99
N TRP A 374 22.15 5.87 -23.40
CA TRP A 374 23.35 6.54 -23.92
C TRP A 374 24.64 5.70 -23.81
N ILE A 375 24.72 4.75 -22.87
CA ILE A 375 25.81 3.78 -22.75
C ILE A 375 25.57 2.63 -23.75
N GLN A 376 24.33 2.18 -23.89
CA GLN A 376 23.92 1.19 -24.89
C GLN A 376 24.26 1.66 -26.32
N GLU A 377 24.09 2.94 -26.62
CA GLU A 377 24.54 3.54 -27.89
C GLU A 377 26.07 3.47 -28.06
N LEU A 378 26.86 3.76 -27.02
CA LEU A 378 28.32 3.61 -27.09
C LEU A 378 28.76 2.15 -27.25
N TYR A 379 28.01 1.20 -26.69
CA TYR A 379 28.23 -0.23 -26.86
C TYR A 379 27.96 -0.67 -28.30
N HIS A 380 26.81 -0.29 -28.88
CA HIS A 380 26.52 -0.58 -30.29
C HIS A 380 27.46 0.13 -31.28
N LEU A 381 28.12 1.22 -30.86
CA LEU A 381 29.18 1.90 -31.61
C LEU A 381 30.59 1.34 -31.34
N ASN A 382 30.73 0.26 -30.55
CA ASN A 382 32.00 -0.33 -30.10
C ASN A 382 32.96 0.66 -29.39
N ARG A 383 32.47 1.79 -28.87
CA ARG A 383 33.23 2.72 -28.00
C ARG A 383 33.29 2.20 -26.55
N VAL A 384 32.30 1.41 -26.15
CA VAL A 384 32.26 0.63 -24.90
C VAL A 384 32.20 -0.85 -25.25
N GLN A 385 33.10 -1.66 -24.69
CA GLN A 385 33.15 -3.10 -24.91
C GLN A 385 32.20 -3.87 -23.97
N ARG A 386 32.01 -3.39 -22.74
CA ARG A 386 31.22 -4.07 -21.71
C ARG A 386 30.60 -3.14 -20.66
N TYR A 387 29.33 -3.39 -20.34
CA TYR A 387 28.61 -2.67 -19.27
C TYR A 387 27.56 -3.55 -18.58
N CYS A 388 27.20 -3.18 -17.36
CA CYS A 388 26.16 -3.81 -16.55
C CYS A 388 25.16 -2.78 -16.03
N THR A 389 23.88 -3.14 -16.04
CA THR A 389 22.79 -2.49 -15.32
C THR A 389 22.17 -3.49 -14.34
N TYR A 390 21.49 -2.98 -13.31
CA TYR A 390 20.66 -3.79 -12.44
C TYR A 390 19.46 -2.96 -11.99
N GLU A 391 18.37 -3.61 -11.59
CA GLU A 391 17.26 -2.93 -10.93
C GLU A 391 17.40 -3.01 -9.41
N ARG A 392 17.30 -1.88 -8.71
CA ARG A 392 17.24 -1.85 -7.24
C ARG A 392 16.04 -2.65 -6.68
N PRO A 393 16.07 -3.06 -5.40
CA PRO A 393 15.03 -3.93 -4.84
C PRO A 393 13.62 -3.35 -4.99
N GLY A 394 12.69 -4.14 -5.51
CA GLY A 394 11.30 -3.73 -5.81
C GLY A 394 11.10 -2.94 -7.12
N TYR A 395 12.15 -2.65 -7.89
CA TYR A 395 12.06 -2.09 -9.25
C TYR A 395 12.05 -3.24 -10.28
N GLY A 396 11.46 -3.02 -11.47
CA GLY A 396 11.48 -3.96 -12.60
C GLY A 396 11.23 -5.43 -12.23
N LEU A 397 12.18 -6.31 -12.55
CA LEU A 397 12.16 -7.74 -12.19
C LEU A 397 12.93 -8.09 -10.91
N SER A 398 13.52 -7.14 -10.20
CA SER A 398 14.15 -7.39 -8.90
C SER A 398 13.11 -7.67 -7.81
N ASP A 399 13.48 -8.53 -6.85
CA ASP A 399 12.64 -8.89 -5.72
C ASP A 399 12.41 -7.68 -4.79
N SER A 400 11.30 -7.70 -4.05
CA SER A 400 11.06 -6.75 -2.95
C SER A 400 11.98 -7.06 -1.76
N ALA A 401 12.81 -6.10 -1.35
CA ALA A 401 13.59 -6.24 -0.11
C ALA A 401 12.70 -6.18 1.15
N PRO A 402 13.09 -6.84 2.25
CA PRO A 402 12.49 -6.66 3.57
C PRO A 402 12.87 -5.29 4.17
N ALA A 403 12.09 -4.80 5.14
CA ALA A 403 12.33 -3.51 5.80
C ALA A 403 13.19 -3.65 7.09
N PRO A 404 14.00 -2.65 7.47
CA PRO A 404 14.33 -1.42 6.74
C PRO A 404 15.33 -1.68 5.59
N VAL A 405 15.50 -0.68 4.72
CA VAL A 405 16.46 -0.71 3.60
C VAL A 405 17.38 0.52 3.68
N SER A 406 18.65 0.41 3.32
CA SER A 406 19.58 1.54 3.20
C SER A 406 20.43 1.48 1.93
N ILE A 407 21.03 2.61 1.53
CA ILE A 407 21.99 2.65 0.41
C ILE A 407 23.16 1.70 0.67
N ALA A 408 23.71 1.67 1.90
CA ALA A 408 24.76 0.72 2.26
C ALA A 408 24.33 -0.74 2.12
N MET A 409 23.08 -1.07 2.49
CA MET A 409 22.54 -2.44 2.36
C MET A 409 22.36 -2.85 0.89
N VAL A 410 21.91 -1.93 0.03
CA VAL A 410 21.77 -2.20 -1.42
C VAL A 410 23.15 -2.32 -2.09
N ALA A 411 24.14 -1.53 -1.67
CA ALA A 411 25.50 -1.65 -2.15
C ALA A 411 26.17 -2.99 -1.75
N ASP A 412 25.93 -3.49 -0.53
CA ASP A 412 26.40 -4.83 -0.11
C ASP A 412 25.70 -5.94 -0.89
N ALA A 413 24.38 -5.82 -1.06
CA ALA A 413 23.57 -6.73 -1.86
C ALA A 413 24.05 -6.84 -3.32
N LEU A 414 24.41 -5.70 -3.93
CA LEU A 414 24.99 -5.64 -5.27
C LEU A 414 26.40 -6.24 -5.31
N LYS A 415 27.26 -5.96 -4.31
CA LYS A 415 28.61 -6.55 -4.21
C LYS A 415 28.51 -8.08 -4.18
N HIS A 416 27.58 -8.64 -3.39
CA HIS A 416 27.37 -10.07 -3.32
C HIS A 416 26.81 -10.66 -4.63
N ALA A 417 25.79 -10.02 -5.20
CA ALA A 417 25.19 -10.45 -6.46
C ALA A 417 26.22 -10.50 -7.62
N LEU A 418 27.12 -9.51 -7.71
CA LEU A 418 28.16 -9.47 -8.75
C LEU A 418 29.34 -10.40 -8.46
N LEU A 419 30.01 -10.24 -7.31
CA LEU A 419 31.28 -10.93 -7.03
C LEU A 419 31.07 -12.39 -6.62
N GLU A 420 30.06 -12.67 -5.80
CA GLU A 420 29.88 -13.97 -5.16
C GLU A 420 28.94 -14.89 -5.94
N GLU A 421 27.85 -14.36 -6.50
CA GLU A 421 26.87 -15.14 -7.27
C GLU A 421 27.10 -15.10 -8.78
N ALA A 422 27.39 -13.94 -9.39
CA ALA A 422 27.60 -13.83 -10.84
C ALA A 422 29.04 -14.09 -11.30
N LYS A 423 30.02 -14.02 -10.38
CA LYS A 423 31.47 -14.05 -10.69
C LYS A 423 31.91 -12.98 -11.69
N ILE A 424 31.26 -11.81 -11.64
CA ILE A 424 31.63 -10.61 -12.39
C ILE A 424 32.53 -9.78 -11.47
N THR A 425 33.85 -9.93 -11.62
CA THR A 425 34.87 -9.41 -10.69
C THR A 425 35.30 -7.96 -10.95
N GLY A 426 35.30 -7.52 -12.21
CA GLY A 426 35.64 -6.15 -12.62
C GLY A 426 36.83 -6.06 -13.60
N PRO A 427 37.74 -5.08 -13.43
CA PRO A 427 37.56 -3.88 -12.61
C PRO A 427 36.37 -3.05 -13.14
N PHE A 428 35.76 -2.25 -12.27
CA PHE A 428 34.56 -1.46 -12.57
C PHE A 428 34.86 0.03 -12.70
N ILE A 429 34.08 0.73 -13.53
CA ILE A 429 33.82 2.17 -13.36
C ILE A 429 32.34 2.32 -13.00
N THR A 430 32.05 2.92 -11.85
CA THR A 430 30.68 3.17 -11.42
C THR A 430 30.12 4.43 -12.07
N ILE A 431 28.87 4.40 -12.52
CA ILE A 431 28.22 5.56 -13.17
C ILE A 431 26.86 5.77 -12.52
N GLY A 432 26.74 6.80 -11.68
CA GLY A 432 25.50 7.09 -10.95
C GLY A 432 24.75 8.28 -11.53
N TYR A 433 23.53 8.04 -12.00
CA TYR A 433 22.59 9.08 -12.43
C TYR A 433 21.63 9.49 -11.30
N ASP A 434 21.39 10.79 -11.11
CA ASP A 434 20.35 11.29 -10.19
C ASP A 434 20.51 10.70 -8.76
N MET A 435 19.50 10.03 -8.20
CA MET A 435 19.56 9.34 -6.92
C MET A 435 20.59 8.20 -6.91
N GLY A 436 20.83 7.55 -8.05
CA GLY A 436 21.85 6.52 -8.25
C GLY A 436 23.28 7.03 -8.03
N GLY A 437 23.52 8.34 -8.15
CA GLY A 437 24.79 8.97 -7.76
C GLY A 437 25.17 8.79 -6.29
N LEU A 438 24.19 8.65 -5.39
CA LEU A 438 24.43 8.34 -3.98
C LEU A 438 24.76 6.84 -3.78
N PHE A 439 24.14 5.95 -4.56
CA PHE A 439 24.46 4.52 -4.54
C PHE A 439 25.86 4.24 -5.11
N ALA A 440 26.23 4.88 -6.23
CA ALA A 440 27.55 4.79 -6.82
C ALA A 440 28.66 5.24 -5.84
N GLN A 441 28.46 6.32 -5.09
CA GLN A 441 29.38 6.77 -4.03
C GLN A 441 29.58 5.69 -2.95
N VAL A 442 28.49 5.15 -2.39
CA VAL A 442 28.57 4.17 -1.30
C VAL A 442 29.08 2.81 -1.77
N PHE A 443 28.73 2.37 -2.98
CA PHE A 443 29.30 1.17 -3.59
C PHE A 443 30.81 1.34 -3.79
N THR A 444 31.25 2.44 -4.41
CA THR A 444 32.67 2.69 -4.67
C THR A 444 33.48 2.73 -3.37
N ALA A 445 33.01 3.45 -2.35
CA ALA A 445 33.64 3.54 -1.03
C ALA A 445 33.72 2.20 -0.24
N LYS A 446 32.99 1.17 -0.68
CA LYS A 446 33.02 -0.20 -0.15
C LYS A 446 33.79 -1.20 -1.03
N ASN A 447 34.21 -0.77 -2.22
CA ASN A 447 34.72 -1.63 -3.29
C ASN A 447 35.96 -1.03 -3.99
N LEU A 448 36.79 -0.27 -3.25
CA LEU A 448 38.02 0.35 -3.77
C LEU A 448 39.05 -0.67 -4.29
N ASP A 449 38.89 -1.94 -3.93
CA ASP A 449 39.62 -3.11 -4.41
C ASP A 449 39.26 -3.53 -5.84
N VAL A 450 38.07 -3.15 -6.34
CA VAL A 450 37.55 -3.55 -7.67
C VAL A 450 36.98 -2.40 -8.49
N VAL A 451 37.04 -1.14 -8.03
CA VAL A 451 36.51 0.05 -8.73
C VAL A 451 37.64 1.03 -9.07
N ASP A 452 37.95 1.18 -10.36
CA ASP A 452 38.99 2.06 -10.88
C ASP A 452 38.60 3.54 -10.87
N GLY A 453 37.29 3.85 -10.90
CA GLY A 453 36.78 5.20 -11.01
C GLY A 453 35.26 5.32 -10.89
N MET A 454 34.79 6.56 -10.78
CA MET A 454 33.39 6.89 -10.59
C MET A 454 32.98 8.11 -11.45
N MET A 455 31.81 8.03 -12.07
CA MET A 455 31.17 9.11 -12.79
C MET A 455 29.84 9.47 -12.13
N LEU A 456 29.65 10.76 -11.80
CA LEU A 456 28.42 11.28 -11.21
C LEU A 456 27.70 12.16 -12.24
N VAL A 457 26.49 11.78 -12.64
CA VAL A 457 25.72 12.43 -13.71
C VAL A 457 24.44 13.00 -13.12
N GLU A 458 24.38 14.32 -12.97
CA GLU A 458 23.27 15.03 -12.27
C GLU A 458 22.96 14.41 -10.90
N SER A 459 23.99 13.91 -10.22
CA SER A 459 23.89 13.17 -8.96
C SER A 459 23.27 14.02 -7.86
N TRP A 460 22.42 13.40 -7.04
CA TRP A 460 21.95 14.00 -5.79
C TRP A 460 23.09 14.31 -4.82
N HIS A 461 22.88 15.31 -3.97
CA HIS A 461 23.61 15.52 -2.71
C HIS A 461 22.88 14.83 -1.56
N GLU A 462 23.60 14.45 -0.50
CA GLU A 462 23.01 13.77 0.66
C GLU A 462 21.96 14.62 1.38
N ASP A 463 22.04 15.95 1.33
CA ASP A 463 21.04 16.86 1.94
C ASP A 463 19.61 16.60 1.44
N LEU A 464 19.46 16.09 0.21
CA LEU A 464 18.16 15.71 -0.35
C LEU A 464 17.51 14.55 0.43
N LEU A 465 18.27 13.74 1.16
CA LEU A 465 17.75 12.70 2.06
C LEU A 465 17.05 13.33 3.26
N LEU A 466 17.59 14.42 3.82
CA LEU A 466 17.06 15.09 5.01
C LEU A 466 16.04 16.19 4.71
N LYS A 467 16.07 16.81 3.52
CA LYS A 467 15.26 18.00 3.23
C LYS A 467 13.77 17.75 3.50
N ASN A 468 13.21 18.61 4.35
CA ASN A 468 11.80 18.66 4.78
C ASN A 468 11.24 17.34 5.36
N TYR A 469 12.09 16.43 5.86
CA TYR A 469 11.72 15.07 6.30
C TYR A 469 10.41 14.98 7.12
N LEU A 470 10.23 15.81 8.15
CA LEU A 470 9.00 15.79 8.97
C LEU A 470 7.77 16.34 8.23
N GLN A 471 7.91 17.42 7.47
CA GLN A 471 6.82 18.02 6.69
C GLN A 471 6.34 17.08 5.58
N ARG A 472 7.22 16.20 5.09
CA ARG A 472 6.96 15.23 4.02
C ARG A 472 6.13 14.02 4.44
N LEU A 473 6.14 13.68 5.73
CA LEU A 473 5.25 12.66 6.32
C LEU A 473 3.81 13.17 6.49
N LEU A 474 3.58 14.47 6.38
CA LEU A 474 2.26 15.09 6.50
C LEU A 474 1.60 15.30 5.12
N PRO A 475 0.27 15.46 5.06
CA PRO A 475 -0.40 15.92 3.84
C PRO A 475 0.19 17.24 3.33
N PRO A 476 0.38 17.41 2.02
CA PRO A 476 0.96 18.64 1.47
C PRO A 476 0.07 19.84 1.77
N SER A 477 0.66 20.94 2.27
CA SER A 477 -0.10 22.18 2.50
C SER A 477 -0.66 22.74 1.19
N ARG A 478 -1.84 23.36 1.26
CA ARG A 478 -2.44 24.09 0.14
C ARG A 478 -1.77 25.45 -0.07
N ASP A 479 -1.05 25.93 0.94
CA ASP A 479 -0.35 27.22 0.95
C ASP A 479 0.95 27.10 0.15
N GLY A 480 0.82 26.96 -1.17
CA GLY A 480 1.91 26.95 -2.14
C GLY A 480 2.58 28.31 -2.30
N HIS A 481 2.73 29.07 -1.21
CA HIS A 481 3.46 30.32 -1.17
C HIS A 481 4.94 30.02 -1.36
N LYS A 482 5.37 30.05 -2.62
CA LYS A 482 6.77 30.14 -2.98
C LYS A 482 7.29 31.45 -2.42
N ASP A 483 8.13 31.37 -1.40
CA ASP A 483 9.02 32.47 -1.06
C ASP A 483 9.99 32.63 -2.24
N PRO A 484 10.03 33.80 -2.93
CA PRO A 484 10.98 34.01 -4.04
C PRO A 484 12.43 33.99 -3.56
N ASP A 485 12.68 34.20 -2.27
CA ASP A 485 14.00 34.21 -1.66
C ASP A 485 14.37 32.86 -0.99
N ASP A 486 13.56 31.80 -1.16
CA ASP A 486 13.95 30.43 -0.75
C ASP A 486 15.09 29.90 -1.62
N VAL A 487 16.32 30.20 -1.21
CA VAL A 487 17.57 29.70 -1.83
C VAL A 487 17.63 28.16 -1.84
N SER A 488 16.86 27.48 -0.98
CA SER A 488 16.78 26.02 -0.97
C SER A 488 15.85 25.46 -2.06
N TRP A 489 15.18 26.29 -2.86
CA TRP A 489 14.20 25.85 -3.85
C TRP A 489 14.80 24.88 -4.88
N LEU A 490 14.04 23.82 -5.16
CA LEU A 490 14.42 22.74 -6.06
C LEU A 490 13.42 22.63 -7.22
N PRO A 491 13.90 22.50 -8.46
CA PRO A 491 13.04 22.23 -9.61
C PRO A 491 12.25 20.91 -9.43
N PRO A 492 11.01 20.83 -9.92
CA PRO A 492 10.14 19.66 -9.75
C PRO A 492 10.73 18.37 -10.35
N GLU A 493 11.72 18.47 -11.24
CA GLU A 493 12.50 17.36 -11.78
C GLU A 493 13.31 16.61 -10.71
N ILE A 494 13.83 17.33 -9.70
CA ILE A 494 14.65 16.79 -8.58
C ILE A 494 13.86 16.72 -7.27
N ALA A 495 12.67 17.33 -7.22
CA ALA A 495 11.87 17.42 -6.00
C ALA A 495 11.35 16.04 -5.59
N ARG A 496 11.71 15.59 -4.38
CA ARG A 496 11.23 14.30 -3.86
C ARG A 496 9.71 14.28 -3.72
N PRO A 497 9.01 13.21 -4.16
CA PRO A 497 7.59 13.06 -3.92
C PRO A 497 7.28 12.97 -2.42
N ASN A 498 6.15 13.56 -2.02
CA ASN A 498 5.64 13.55 -0.65
C ASN A 498 5.14 12.15 -0.25
N GLU A 499 5.56 11.68 0.93
CA GLU A 499 5.35 10.31 1.39
C GLU A 499 3.88 9.96 1.64
N PHE A 500 3.07 10.90 2.15
CA PHE A 500 1.63 10.70 2.28
C PHE A 500 0.96 10.47 0.90
N LYS A 501 1.45 11.18 -0.14
CA LYS A 501 1.02 10.92 -1.52
C LYS A 501 1.51 9.57 -2.05
N ILE A 502 2.77 9.18 -1.83
CA ILE A 502 3.29 7.86 -2.26
C ILE A 502 2.46 6.72 -1.65
N TRP A 503 2.10 6.84 -0.36
CA TRP A 503 1.23 5.89 0.33
C TRP A 503 -0.14 5.75 -0.34
N TRP A 504 -0.78 6.88 -0.69
CA TRP A 504 -2.09 6.89 -1.33
C TRP A 504 -2.03 6.42 -2.79
N ASP A 505 -1.04 6.88 -3.56
CA ASP A 505 -0.76 6.39 -4.91
C ASP A 505 -0.50 4.86 -4.89
N GLY A 506 0.15 4.35 -3.83
CA GLY A 506 0.36 2.92 -3.56
C GLY A 506 -0.93 2.13 -3.39
N LEU A 507 -1.84 2.60 -2.53
CA LEU A 507 -3.18 2.01 -2.36
C LEU A 507 -3.99 2.03 -3.68
N TRP A 508 -3.96 3.14 -4.43
CA TRP A 508 -4.69 3.28 -5.69
C TRP A 508 -4.05 2.53 -6.86
N SER A 509 -2.74 2.26 -6.83
CA SER A 509 -2.03 1.47 -7.86
C SER A 509 -2.61 0.07 -8.06
N CYS A 510 -3.20 -0.50 -7.01
CA CYS A 510 -3.82 -1.83 -7.04
C CYS A 510 -5.04 -1.87 -7.98
N TRP A 511 -5.69 -0.74 -8.26
CA TRP A 511 -6.76 -0.63 -9.26
C TRP A 511 -6.24 -0.78 -10.71
N GLY A 512 -4.93 -0.61 -10.96
CA GLY A 512 -4.31 -0.81 -12.27
C GLY A 512 -4.66 0.19 -13.37
N VAL A 513 -5.53 1.18 -13.12
CA VAL A 513 -6.08 2.09 -14.16
C VAL A 513 -5.00 2.72 -15.04
N LYS A 514 -3.84 3.09 -14.48
CA LYS A 514 -2.71 3.64 -15.26
C LYS A 514 -2.03 2.62 -16.17
N LEU A 515 -1.81 1.39 -15.70
CA LEU A 515 -1.24 0.29 -16.49
C LEU A 515 -2.22 -0.16 -17.59
N GLN A 516 -3.51 -0.23 -17.26
CA GLN A 516 -4.59 -0.57 -18.21
C GLN A 516 -4.75 0.49 -19.30
N THR A 517 -4.75 1.78 -18.95
CA THR A 517 -4.82 2.87 -19.94
C THR A 517 -3.53 2.98 -20.79
N SER A 518 -2.37 2.71 -20.20
CA SER A 518 -1.09 2.53 -20.91
C SER A 518 -1.15 1.42 -21.98
N TRP A 519 -1.74 0.27 -21.65
CA TRP A 519 -1.92 -0.83 -22.59
C TRP A 519 -2.97 -0.52 -23.68
N LEU A 520 -4.15 -0.05 -23.27
CA LEU A 520 -5.31 0.14 -24.16
C LEU A 520 -5.18 1.35 -25.11
N PHE A 521 -4.64 2.47 -24.63
CA PHE A 521 -4.65 3.75 -25.36
C PHE A 521 -3.26 4.25 -25.75
N ALA A 522 -2.23 3.99 -24.95
CA ALA A 522 -0.85 4.41 -25.28
C ALA A 522 -0.05 3.30 -26.00
N HIS A 523 -0.60 2.08 -26.09
CA HIS A 523 0.00 0.90 -26.72
C HIS A 523 1.43 0.57 -26.26
N HIS A 524 1.78 0.93 -25.02
CA HIS A 524 3.10 0.65 -24.46
C HIS A 524 3.36 -0.87 -24.38
N GLY A 525 4.60 -1.28 -24.61
CA GLY A 525 5.03 -2.69 -24.54
C GLY A 525 5.26 -3.21 -23.12
N SER A 526 5.42 -4.52 -22.95
CA SER A 526 5.64 -5.15 -21.64
C SER A 526 6.93 -4.66 -20.96
N ARG A 527 8.06 -4.46 -21.67
CA ARG A 527 9.27 -3.84 -21.09
C ARG A 527 9.04 -2.38 -20.66
N GLU A 528 8.20 -1.63 -21.38
CA GLU A 528 7.86 -0.24 -21.02
C GLU A 528 6.99 -0.14 -19.75
N ARG A 529 6.14 -1.15 -19.48
CA ARG A 529 5.39 -1.24 -18.21
C ARG A 529 6.18 -1.83 -17.04
N ILE A 530 7.11 -2.75 -17.29
CA ILE A 530 7.93 -3.38 -16.24
C ILE A 530 9.12 -2.50 -15.83
N PHE A 531 9.89 -2.00 -16.79
CA PHE A 531 11.12 -1.21 -16.56
C PHE A 531 10.96 0.28 -16.94
N GLY A 532 10.12 0.57 -17.93
CA GLY A 532 9.93 1.92 -18.49
C GLY A 532 9.01 2.84 -17.68
N ARG A 533 8.42 3.82 -18.37
CA ARG A 533 7.77 5.01 -17.78
C ARG A 533 6.60 4.71 -16.86
N ASP A 534 5.98 3.54 -16.98
CA ASP A 534 4.81 3.14 -16.20
C ASP A 534 5.15 2.25 -15.00
N MET A 535 6.40 1.81 -14.83
CA MET A 535 6.87 1.10 -13.62
C MET A 535 6.48 1.87 -12.35
N LYS A 536 6.55 3.20 -12.41
CA LYS A 536 6.19 4.10 -11.30
C LYS A 536 4.74 4.02 -10.83
N TYR A 537 3.86 3.34 -11.57
CA TYR A 537 2.47 3.07 -11.21
C TYR A 537 2.24 1.66 -10.66
N GLN A 538 3.29 0.85 -10.46
CA GLN A 538 3.18 -0.48 -9.85
C GLN A 538 3.22 -0.44 -8.33
N SER A 539 2.42 -1.29 -7.68
CA SER A 539 2.36 -1.44 -6.23
C SER A 539 3.69 -1.87 -5.59
N LYS A 540 4.52 -2.66 -6.30
CA LYS A 540 5.86 -3.10 -5.86
C LYS A 540 6.85 -1.93 -5.80
N PHE A 541 6.96 -1.15 -6.90
CA PHE A 541 7.80 0.04 -6.97
C PHE A 541 7.38 1.11 -5.94
N LEU A 542 6.07 1.34 -5.79
CA LEU A 542 5.56 2.34 -4.84
C LEU A 542 5.85 1.96 -3.38
N ARG A 543 5.85 0.64 -3.04
CA ARG A 543 6.35 0.17 -1.74
C ARG A 543 7.85 0.46 -1.58
N ALA A 544 8.67 0.15 -2.59
CA ALA A 544 10.11 0.43 -2.55
C ALA A 544 10.39 1.93 -2.35
N LYS A 545 9.69 2.82 -3.07
CA LYS A 545 9.77 4.28 -2.89
C LYS A 545 9.35 4.75 -1.50
N PHE A 546 8.33 4.14 -0.90
CA PHE A 546 7.93 4.45 0.47
C PHE A 546 9.03 4.06 1.47
N LEU A 547 9.64 2.87 1.33
CA LEU A 547 10.74 2.41 2.17
C LEU A 547 11.99 3.29 2.04
N GLU A 548 12.40 3.62 0.82
CA GLU A 548 13.51 4.54 0.49
C GLU A 548 13.34 5.95 1.11
N SER A 549 12.12 6.33 1.49
CA SER A 549 11.85 7.64 2.07
C SER A 549 11.65 7.59 3.58
N VAL A 550 10.77 6.70 4.07
CA VAL A 550 10.36 6.65 5.48
C VAL A 550 11.36 5.86 6.34
N THR A 551 11.83 4.71 5.87
CA THR A 551 12.77 3.87 6.64
C THR A 551 14.23 4.20 6.34
N SER A 552 14.52 4.63 5.11
CA SER A 552 15.89 4.67 4.59
C SER A 552 16.58 6.02 4.73
N SER A 553 15.87 7.14 4.64
CA SER A 553 16.45 8.47 4.43
C SER A 553 17.55 8.85 5.43
N LEU A 554 17.27 8.75 6.74
CA LEU A 554 18.24 9.08 7.79
C LEU A 554 19.40 8.09 7.91
N LEU A 555 19.17 6.81 7.58
CA LEU A 555 20.22 5.78 7.61
C LEU A 555 21.15 5.94 6.41
N SER A 556 20.58 6.03 5.21
CA SER A 556 21.27 6.30 3.95
C SER A 556 22.03 7.63 3.94
N TYR A 557 21.59 8.64 4.70
CA TYR A 557 22.36 9.88 4.89
C TYR A 557 23.70 9.63 5.59
N LYS A 558 23.68 8.81 6.65
CA LYS A 558 24.91 8.39 7.36
C LYS A 558 25.78 7.49 6.49
N ASP A 559 25.17 6.60 5.71
CA ASP A 559 25.88 5.73 4.75
C ASP A 559 26.69 6.56 3.74
N VAL A 560 26.08 7.60 3.14
CA VAL A 560 26.75 8.48 2.16
C VAL A 560 27.84 9.31 2.83
N LEU A 561 27.60 9.90 4.02
CA LEU A 561 28.64 10.64 4.73
C LEU A 561 29.86 9.77 5.06
N SER A 562 29.65 8.53 5.54
CA SER A 562 30.75 7.58 5.81
C SER A 562 31.45 7.07 4.54
N ALA A 563 30.79 7.15 3.39
CA ALA A 563 31.41 6.88 2.09
C ALA A 563 32.35 8.00 1.65
N LYS A 564 31.99 9.29 1.85
CA LYS A 564 32.78 10.45 1.39
C LYS A 564 34.23 10.40 1.86
N GLU A 565 34.48 10.02 3.12
CA GLU A 565 35.82 9.93 3.72
C GLU A 565 36.76 8.96 2.97
N LYS A 566 36.22 7.99 2.22
CA LYS A 566 36.98 6.95 1.52
C LYS A 566 37.17 7.21 0.02
N LEU A 567 36.50 8.22 -0.53
CA LEU A 567 36.51 8.50 -1.98
C LEU A 567 37.68 9.41 -2.43
N LEU A 568 38.48 9.91 -1.49
CA LEU A 568 39.55 10.89 -1.67
C LEU A 568 40.57 10.57 -2.79
N ASP A 569 40.74 9.29 -3.12
CA ASP A 569 41.74 8.77 -4.04
C ASP A 569 41.16 8.11 -5.32
N VAL A 570 39.84 8.18 -5.54
CA VAL A 570 39.15 7.57 -6.69
C VAL A 570 39.20 8.47 -7.93
N LYS A 571 39.45 7.93 -9.14
CA LYS A 571 39.33 8.70 -10.41
C LYS A 571 37.88 9.19 -10.56
N LEU A 572 37.63 10.49 -10.58
CA LEU A 572 36.28 11.05 -10.54
C LEU A 572 35.98 11.98 -11.72
N SER A 573 34.81 11.82 -12.35
CA SER A 573 34.24 12.82 -13.27
C SER A 573 32.82 13.19 -12.85
N VAL A 574 32.48 14.48 -12.94
CA VAL A 574 31.14 15.00 -12.62
C VAL A 574 30.54 15.65 -13.85
N VAL A 575 29.28 15.33 -14.16
CA VAL A 575 28.49 15.91 -15.25
C VAL A 575 27.24 16.54 -14.67
N SER A 576 26.94 17.79 -15.04
CA SER A 576 25.79 18.54 -14.54
C SER A 576 25.08 19.30 -15.66
N SER A 577 23.75 19.45 -15.60
CA SER A 577 22.99 20.09 -16.69
C SER A 577 23.00 21.62 -16.58
N ARG A 578 23.21 22.30 -17.71
CA ARG A 578 23.20 23.77 -17.79
C ARG A 578 21.86 24.36 -17.34
N GLU A 579 20.75 23.65 -17.55
CA GLU A 579 19.43 24.13 -17.09
C GLU A 579 19.25 24.01 -15.59
N LEU A 580 19.56 22.89 -14.93
CA LEU A 580 19.36 22.79 -13.47
C LEU A 580 20.33 23.68 -12.69
N VAL A 581 21.59 23.79 -13.14
CA VAL A 581 22.57 24.73 -12.56
C VAL A 581 22.14 26.21 -12.72
N LYS A 582 21.28 26.52 -13.71
CA LYS A 582 20.66 27.85 -13.86
C LYS A 582 19.33 28.00 -13.12
N LYS A 583 18.55 26.92 -12.96
CA LYS A 583 17.27 26.91 -12.24
C LYS A 583 17.43 26.98 -10.72
N SER A 584 18.53 26.45 -10.16
CA SER A 584 18.81 26.49 -8.72
C SER A 584 20.30 26.69 -8.45
N SER A 585 20.64 27.78 -7.75
CA SER A 585 22.00 28.06 -7.29
C SER A 585 22.49 27.02 -6.29
N GLN A 586 21.61 26.51 -5.42
CA GLN A 586 21.93 25.44 -4.48
C GLN A 586 22.28 24.13 -5.20
N TRP A 587 21.59 23.79 -6.30
CA TRP A 587 22.00 22.66 -7.15
C TRP A 587 23.41 22.88 -7.72
N GLY A 588 23.70 24.07 -8.27
CA GLY A 588 25.03 24.41 -8.78
C GLY A 588 26.15 24.35 -7.72
N ASN A 589 25.84 24.67 -6.46
CA ASN A 589 26.76 24.54 -5.34
C ASN A 589 27.00 23.08 -4.95
N TRP A 590 25.94 22.28 -4.80
CA TRP A 590 26.07 20.84 -4.52
C TRP A 590 26.82 20.10 -5.62
N GLN A 591 26.55 20.38 -6.90
CA GLN A 591 27.31 19.79 -8.01
C GLN A 591 28.82 20.14 -7.92
N ARG A 592 29.15 21.37 -7.51
CA ARG A 592 30.54 21.80 -7.23
C ARG A 592 31.14 21.09 -6.01
N GLU A 593 30.34 20.72 -5.02
CA GLU A 593 30.80 19.97 -3.84
C GLU A 593 31.04 18.49 -4.13
N LEU A 594 30.25 17.88 -5.02
CA LEU A 594 30.54 16.54 -5.54
C LEU A 594 31.90 16.46 -6.25
N THR A 595 32.37 17.54 -6.88
CA THR A 595 33.74 17.57 -7.48
C THR A 595 34.87 17.46 -6.45
N LYS A 596 34.58 17.74 -5.17
CA LYS A 596 35.57 17.73 -4.06
C LYS A 596 35.64 16.37 -3.34
N LEU A 597 34.86 15.37 -3.77
CA LEU A 597 34.87 14.02 -3.19
C LEU A 597 36.20 13.29 -3.38
N SER A 598 36.99 13.69 -4.38
CA SER A 598 38.31 13.12 -4.65
C SER A 598 39.32 14.19 -5.05
N ASN A 599 40.57 14.00 -4.62
CA ASN A 599 41.73 14.75 -5.10
C ASN A 599 42.08 14.37 -6.55
N LYS A 600 41.53 13.27 -7.09
CA LYS A 600 41.71 12.78 -8.47
C LYS A 600 40.49 13.06 -9.35
N ALA A 601 39.77 14.14 -9.09
CA ALA A 601 38.72 14.63 -9.97
C ALA A 601 39.30 15.14 -11.31
N ARG A 602 39.02 14.42 -12.41
CA ARG A 602 39.53 14.72 -13.77
C ARG A 602 38.80 15.88 -14.44
N GLU A 603 37.48 15.88 -14.41
CA GLU A 603 36.66 16.88 -15.10
C GLU A 603 35.33 17.11 -14.36
N TRP A 604 34.94 18.38 -14.21
CA TRP A 604 33.55 18.77 -13.98
C TRP A 604 33.01 19.43 -15.23
N LYS A 605 32.03 18.79 -15.89
CA LYS A 605 31.46 19.27 -17.15
C LYS A 605 30.01 19.70 -16.97
N ILE A 606 29.76 20.99 -17.17
CA ILE A 606 28.41 21.49 -17.39
C ILE A 606 28.04 21.20 -18.85
N VAL A 607 26.99 20.40 -19.04
CA VAL A 607 26.52 19.93 -20.36
C VAL A 607 25.20 20.57 -20.76
N GLU A 608 24.89 20.53 -22.05
CA GLU A 608 23.65 21.08 -22.60
C GLU A 608 22.38 20.30 -22.22
N GLY A 609 21.26 21.01 -22.11
CA GLY A 609 19.96 20.45 -21.73
C GLY A 609 19.64 20.49 -20.23
N GLY A 610 18.65 19.69 -19.84
CA GLY A 610 18.14 19.57 -18.47
C GLY A 610 18.41 18.20 -17.83
N HIS A 611 17.68 17.90 -16.75
CA HIS A 611 17.98 16.81 -15.82
C HIS A 611 18.21 15.43 -16.46
N GLU A 612 17.41 15.06 -17.46
CA GLU A 612 17.50 13.80 -18.18
C GLU A 612 18.55 13.90 -19.33
N VAL A 613 19.79 14.32 -18.98
CA VAL A 613 20.89 14.65 -19.93
C VAL A 613 21.17 13.54 -20.96
N TYR A 614 20.84 12.30 -20.63
CA TYR A 614 21.03 11.13 -21.48
C TYR A 614 20.07 11.04 -22.67
N LYS A 615 18.95 11.76 -22.69
CA LYS A 615 17.88 11.52 -23.67
C LYS A 615 18.30 11.80 -25.12
N TYR A 616 18.53 13.07 -25.48
CA TYR A 616 18.79 13.47 -26.87
C TYR A 616 19.69 14.71 -26.97
N GLY A 617 20.33 14.87 -28.14
CA GLY A 617 21.08 16.08 -28.50
C GLY A 617 22.47 16.20 -27.88
N LEU A 618 22.97 17.43 -27.83
CA LEU A 618 24.37 17.75 -27.52
C LEU A 618 24.78 17.36 -26.07
N GLY A 619 23.85 17.44 -25.11
CA GLY A 619 24.11 17.02 -23.72
C GLY A 619 24.50 15.55 -23.59
N LYS A 620 23.81 14.67 -24.33
CA LYS A 620 24.10 13.24 -24.40
C LYS A 620 25.52 13.00 -24.95
N GLN A 621 25.87 13.65 -26.06
CA GLN A 621 27.19 13.54 -26.70
C GLN A 621 28.31 14.05 -25.77
N GLN A 622 28.12 15.20 -25.13
CA GLN A 622 29.07 15.74 -24.16
C GLN A 622 29.26 14.81 -22.95
N THR A 623 28.18 14.17 -22.48
CA THR A 623 28.23 13.17 -21.39
C THR A 623 28.98 11.91 -21.82
N GLN A 624 28.72 11.41 -23.04
CA GLN A 624 29.43 10.28 -23.65
C GLN A 624 30.94 10.55 -23.76
N ASP A 625 31.35 11.74 -24.18
CA ASP A 625 32.78 12.07 -24.31
C ASP A 625 33.46 12.30 -22.94
N VAL A 626 32.75 12.71 -21.89
CA VAL A 626 33.29 12.73 -20.50
C VAL A 626 33.51 11.32 -19.97
N LEU A 627 32.57 10.40 -20.21
CA LEU A 627 32.73 8.99 -19.84
C LEU A 627 33.98 8.39 -20.49
N LEU A 628 34.16 8.60 -21.80
CA LEU A 628 35.32 8.05 -22.51
C LEU A 628 36.64 8.70 -22.06
N ARG A 629 36.66 9.98 -21.69
CA ARG A 629 37.81 10.61 -21.01
C ARG A 629 38.08 10.11 -19.58
N LEU A 630 37.11 9.47 -18.92
CA LEU A 630 37.34 8.78 -17.65
C LEU A 630 37.92 7.38 -17.86
N MET A 631 37.50 6.70 -18.93
CA MET A 631 37.95 5.36 -19.31
C MET A 631 39.35 5.35 -19.92
N ASP A 632 39.65 6.27 -20.83
CA ASP A 632 40.96 6.35 -21.48
C ASP A 632 42.05 6.77 -20.50
N GLU A 633 43.14 6.00 -20.42
CA GLU A 633 44.29 6.30 -19.56
C GLU A 633 45.21 7.40 -20.11
N LYS A 634 44.78 8.14 -21.15
CA LYS A 634 45.51 9.32 -21.63
C LYS A 634 45.42 10.45 -20.60
N GLU A 635 46.52 10.65 -19.89
CA GLU A 635 46.76 11.87 -19.11
C GLU A 635 46.58 13.10 -20.00
N ILE A 636 45.75 14.03 -19.55
CA ILE A 636 45.63 15.37 -20.14
C ILE A 636 46.71 16.24 -19.50
N ASN A 637 47.94 16.06 -20.00
CA ASN A 637 49.12 16.87 -19.68
C ASN A 637 49.13 18.18 -20.49
#